data_AF-A0AA40WZL1-F1
#
_entry.id   AF-A0AA40WZL1-F1
#
_cell.length_a   1.000
_cell.length_b   1.000
_cell.length_c   1.000
_cell.angle_alpha   90.00
_cell.angle_beta   90.00
_cell.angle_gamma   90.00
#
_symmetry.space_group_name_H-M   'P 1'
#
loop_
_entity.id
_entity.type
_entity.pdbx_description
1 polymer ?
#
loop_
_entity_poly.entity_id
_entity_poly.type
_entity_poly.pdbx_seq_one_letter_code
_entity_poly.pdbx_strand_id
1 'polypeptide(L)'
;MKKHYGLTLAALAVIASFNTANADDLSDKTAAFMLPNIQAPMSSSSERETGQFLKLSALLRDTDSVSVTELSASSTATMVRDTKYKDAAVYTGKMPSLSRSAGSTDMVLVVREDKSFLAMYPDQHKIIYSTPAGEQTQITFKKPIFSQEDTLIPATQGDALQTLARDGSSLYQGDIDKDGYIVIDVLAGFSKAAAKTIIDPEAFALAQLTTVNQALKNSRIEKIRVRLVGTQIIDQDYSITGGTLSQINKLFSQGMSEYGPDLVAAFFEGNNDDTAIGWAYVNGRYSINALYASTSLRHELSHNIGGSHCWSGSGDNHGWDNDKTQTIQCGNDIGYFSNPDLQDNYGLPIGDKNKANMARVWRDNAAKISGYNPAVIPFDHEKSLMLAEQSVKLNKSNNYLHRIELNVPANTHRLAVSAVPGPQHEETSKFSLYLSKGSWPSANDYDYKGREAWNTSLGVTKPAAGKWHLAVASKNTAIDDIIVRVQAFTESGEEIVPDEVSTSLQNAGAETGNLSGWKLTQGQFRVVTSQDGILPAKGKYFFTARINNSAANNATHDQISQSIALDKSLVSQGNHVAKLQFKSNGFGDGDYGTVYLIAKNAAGATLKTAQVNTQGLYKRWLDNTVSVDLPAQATLLEVQVQATKKAGATSDVHFDDFILNIEKKSNDGDDNQPENHAPTAVAKATPAEITGSGSVILSAVGSSDPDGDSLKYQWRQISSGPQITLKNAQTIQATASFPAVEKQTTYRFNVTVTDSHGASATSETQVTQKPAATAANPQWISSTTYPKPCVKVSYQGKQWMNGWWTVGNVPGVDGTWGVWREIGDKNMHASCK
;
A
#
# COMPACT_ATOMS: atom_id res chain seq x y z
N MET A 1 -15.28 45.02 -20.02
CA MET A 1 -16.37 44.38 -19.26
C MET A 1 -15.82 43.15 -18.53
N LYS A 2 -16.37 42.84 -17.34
CA LYS A 2 -15.85 41.98 -16.25
C LYS A 2 -16.09 40.44 -16.45
N LYS A 3 -15.11 39.60 -16.01
CA LYS A 3 -15.08 38.31 -15.19
C LYS A 3 -16.20 37.21 -15.32
N HIS A 4 -16.06 35.87 -15.04
CA HIS A 4 -15.03 34.83 -14.75
C HIS A 4 -15.67 33.38 -14.65
N TYR A 5 -14.81 32.32 -14.69
CA TYR A 5 -14.81 30.80 -14.60
C TYR A 5 -15.74 30.00 -13.61
N GLY A 6 -15.88 28.64 -13.60
CA GLY A 6 -15.14 27.47 -14.20
C GLY A 6 -15.71 26.05 -13.84
N LEU A 7 -15.11 24.98 -14.41
CA LEU A 7 -15.68 23.69 -14.95
C LEU A 7 -15.68 22.38 -14.10
N THR A 8 -16.36 21.35 -14.65
CA THR A 8 -16.91 20.08 -14.09
C THR A 8 -16.57 18.77 -14.87
N LEU A 9 -16.68 17.63 -14.16
CA LEU A 9 -17.12 16.23 -14.46
C LEU A 9 -16.89 15.44 -15.79
N ALA A 10 -16.42 14.19 -15.60
CA ALA A 10 -16.88 12.83 -16.03
C ALA A 10 -17.51 12.52 -17.42
N ALA A 11 -17.22 11.30 -17.90
CA ALA A 11 -17.51 10.68 -19.21
C ALA A 11 -18.96 10.20 -19.45
N LEU A 12 -19.45 10.23 -20.72
CA LEU A 12 -19.71 9.08 -21.63
C LEU A 12 -20.62 9.42 -22.86
N ALA A 13 -20.12 9.06 -24.05
CA ALA A 13 -20.72 8.59 -25.32
C ALA A 13 -21.94 9.28 -26.02
N VAL A 14 -21.81 9.60 -27.32
CA VAL A 14 -22.41 8.96 -28.52
C VAL A 14 -22.14 9.79 -29.81
N ILE A 15 -22.09 9.10 -30.95
CA ILE A 15 -21.62 9.43 -32.32
C ILE A 15 -22.57 10.34 -33.15
N ALA A 16 -21.99 10.97 -34.20
CA ALA A 16 -22.54 11.64 -35.40
C ALA A 16 -22.87 13.14 -35.24
N SER A 17 -22.43 14.06 -36.10
CA SER A 17 -22.57 14.04 -37.58
C SER A 17 -21.63 15.05 -38.26
N PHE A 18 -21.26 14.74 -39.51
CA PHE A 18 -20.52 15.58 -40.45
C PHE A 18 -21.28 16.84 -40.93
N ASN A 19 -20.46 17.82 -41.34
CA ASN A 19 -20.60 18.78 -42.44
C ASN A 19 -21.52 20.02 -42.39
N THR A 20 -20.80 21.14 -42.49
CA THR A 20 -20.95 22.30 -43.41
C THR A 20 -22.10 23.29 -43.25
N ALA A 21 -21.66 24.56 -43.32
CA ALA A 21 -22.28 25.76 -43.90
C ALA A 21 -22.55 26.84 -42.84
N ASN A 22 -22.29 28.13 -43.05
CA ASN A 22 -21.51 28.90 -44.02
C ASN A 22 -21.52 30.34 -43.47
N ALA A 23 -20.56 31.14 -43.92
CA ALA A 23 -20.69 32.56 -44.23
C ALA A 23 -21.34 33.51 -43.19
N ASP A 24 -20.52 34.38 -42.60
CA ASP A 24 -20.51 35.82 -42.88
C ASP A 24 -19.78 36.55 -41.73
N ASP A 25 -18.60 37.12 -42.02
CA ASP A 25 -18.53 38.58 -42.18
C ASP A 25 -17.18 38.99 -42.80
N LEU A 26 -17.28 39.80 -43.85
CA LEU A 26 -16.24 40.35 -44.69
C LEU A 26 -16.34 41.88 -44.59
N SER A 27 -15.51 42.53 -43.78
CA SER A 27 -15.05 43.92 -43.93
C SER A 27 -14.07 44.22 -42.80
N ASP A 28 -12.83 44.63 -43.02
CA ASP A 28 -12.49 45.88 -43.69
C ASP A 28 -11.14 45.82 -44.43
N LYS A 29 -11.11 46.45 -45.60
CA LYS A 29 -9.88 46.77 -46.34
C LYS A 29 -9.42 48.19 -45.97
N THR A 30 -8.09 48.36 -46.02
CA THR A 30 -7.29 49.60 -46.21
C THR A 30 -6.64 50.24 -44.98
N ALA A 31 -5.35 49.93 -44.80
CA ALA A 31 -4.28 50.93 -44.72
C ALA A 31 -2.93 50.23 -44.96
N ALA A 32 -2.38 50.38 -46.16
CA ALA A 32 -0.99 50.05 -46.43
C ALA A 32 -0.12 51.18 -45.85
N PHE A 33 0.76 50.85 -44.91
CA PHE A 33 1.98 51.62 -44.63
C PHE A 33 3.15 50.64 -44.64
N MET A 34 4.02 50.80 -45.64
CA MET A 34 5.30 50.11 -45.73
C MET A 34 6.24 50.63 -44.63
N LEU A 35 6.75 49.72 -43.80
CA LEU A 35 8.03 49.86 -43.11
C LEU A 35 8.78 48.51 -43.18
N PRO A 36 10.12 48.55 -43.21
CA PRO A 36 10.95 47.58 -43.92
C PRO A 36 11.21 46.29 -43.12
N ASN A 37 11.35 45.17 -43.84
CA ASN A 37 11.97 43.90 -43.44
C ASN A 37 12.19 43.71 -41.92
N ILE A 38 11.18 43.19 -41.25
CA ILE A 38 11.40 42.33 -40.09
C ILE A 38 11.02 40.94 -40.56
N GLN A 39 12.03 40.11 -40.85
CA GLN A 39 11.83 38.68 -41.00
C GLN A 39 11.12 38.18 -39.75
N ALA A 40 9.91 37.64 -39.94
CA ALA A 40 9.21 36.92 -38.89
C ALA A 40 10.13 35.79 -38.37
N PRO A 41 10.18 35.54 -37.06
CA PRO A 41 10.93 34.42 -36.53
C PRO A 41 10.37 33.14 -37.16
N MET A 42 11.22 32.35 -37.82
CA MET A 42 10.84 31.03 -38.29
C MET A 42 10.51 30.17 -37.07
N SER A 43 9.23 30.04 -36.74
CA SER A 43 8.71 28.87 -36.03
C SER A 43 9.27 27.62 -36.68
N SER A 44 9.59 26.57 -35.92
CA SER A 44 9.91 25.22 -36.42
C SER A 44 8.93 24.87 -37.54
N SER A 45 9.34 25.03 -38.79
CA SER A 45 8.43 24.88 -39.93
C SER A 45 8.22 23.39 -40.15
N SER A 46 7.25 22.84 -39.43
CA SER A 46 6.74 21.50 -39.66
C SER A 46 5.63 21.59 -40.71
N GLU A 47 5.62 20.63 -41.62
CA GLU A 47 4.57 20.47 -42.61
C GLU A 47 3.57 19.44 -42.09
N ARG A 48 2.29 19.82 -42.08
CA ARG A 48 1.20 18.96 -41.61
C ARG A 48 0.30 18.59 -42.76
N GLU A 49 0.09 17.30 -42.94
CA GLU A 49 -0.78 16.75 -43.96
C GLU A 49 -1.76 15.78 -43.32
N THR A 50 -3.06 15.95 -43.60
CA THR A 50 -4.10 14.99 -43.23
C THR A 50 -4.40 14.07 -44.40
N GLY A 51 -4.57 12.78 -44.13
CA GLY A 51 -4.75 11.80 -45.19
C GLY A 51 -4.74 10.37 -44.67
N GLN A 52 -4.53 9.42 -45.58
CA GLN A 52 -4.22 8.04 -45.25
C GLN A 52 -2.77 7.81 -45.67
N PHE A 53 -1.91 7.50 -44.70
CA PHE A 53 -0.47 7.31 -44.94
C PHE A 53 -0.06 5.86 -44.66
N LEU A 54 -0.65 5.25 -43.63
CA LEU A 54 -0.35 3.90 -43.18
C LEU A 54 -1.60 3.01 -43.25
N LYS A 55 -1.42 1.80 -43.77
CA LYS A 55 -2.42 0.73 -43.67
C LYS A 55 -1.92 -0.33 -42.70
N LEU A 56 -2.61 -0.47 -41.57
CA LEU A 56 -2.27 -1.44 -40.54
C LEU A 56 -3.22 -2.63 -40.64
N SER A 57 -2.69 -3.76 -41.11
CA SER A 57 -3.50 -4.96 -41.40
C SER A 57 -3.97 -5.73 -40.16
N ALA A 58 -3.33 -5.53 -39.00
CA ALA A 58 -3.50 -6.34 -37.79
C ALA A 58 -3.86 -5.56 -36.51
N LEU A 59 -4.26 -4.28 -36.61
CA LEU A 59 -4.48 -3.40 -35.45
C LEU A 59 -5.61 -3.86 -34.48
N LEU A 60 -6.33 -4.93 -34.83
CA LEU A 60 -7.54 -5.41 -34.16
C LEU A 60 -7.36 -6.71 -33.37
N ARG A 61 -6.17 -7.33 -33.35
CA ARG A 61 -6.02 -8.73 -32.90
C ARG A 61 -5.01 -8.97 -31.77
N ASP A 62 -4.39 -7.93 -31.20
CA ASP A 62 -3.36 -8.04 -30.16
C ASP A 62 -2.33 -9.16 -30.47
N THR A 63 -1.57 -8.97 -31.56
CA THR A 63 -0.67 -9.98 -32.12
C THR A 63 0.80 -9.67 -31.81
N ASP A 64 1.65 -10.70 -31.73
CA ASP A 64 3.10 -10.52 -31.52
C ASP A 64 3.82 -9.80 -32.68
N SER A 65 3.15 -9.68 -33.83
CA SER A 65 3.65 -8.90 -34.97
C SER A 65 2.51 -8.23 -35.73
N VAL A 66 2.81 -7.10 -36.36
CA VAL A 66 1.88 -6.31 -37.19
C VAL A 66 2.57 -6.01 -38.52
N SER A 67 1.83 -6.16 -39.63
CA SER A 67 2.29 -5.69 -40.93
C SER A 67 1.72 -4.30 -41.23
N VAL A 68 2.62 -3.35 -41.48
CA VAL A 68 2.32 -1.96 -41.80
C VAL A 68 2.71 -1.71 -43.24
N THR A 69 1.76 -1.22 -44.04
CA THR A 69 2.02 -0.80 -45.41
C THR A 69 2.05 0.72 -45.48
N GLU A 70 3.19 1.29 -45.89
CA GLU A 70 3.32 2.72 -46.16
C GLU A 70 2.79 3.02 -47.57
N LEU A 71 1.72 3.80 -47.66
CA LEU A 71 0.98 4.00 -48.90
C LEU A 71 1.78 4.83 -49.93
N SER A 72 2.63 5.74 -49.47
CA SER A 72 3.50 6.55 -50.33
C SER A 72 4.63 5.74 -50.97
N ALA A 73 5.15 4.72 -50.28
CA ALA A 73 6.26 3.89 -50.73
C ALA A 73 5.82 2.52 -51.30
N SER A 74 4.56 2.13 -51.13
CA SER A 74 4.04 0.79 -51.44
C SER A 74 4.84 -0.36 -50.80
N SER A 75 5.60 -0.05 -49.74
CA SER A 75 6.42 -1.00 -48.99
C SER A 75 5.62 -1.54 -47.81
N THR A 76 5.86 -2.81 -47.45
CA THR A 76 5.26 -3.41 -46.26
C THR A 76 6.36 -3.82 -45.30
N ALA A 77 6.29 -3.34 -44.06
CA ALA A 77 7.19 -3.67 -42.98
C ALA A 77 6.47 -4.57 -41.96
N THR A 78 7.12 -5.65 -41.55
CA THR A 78 6.68 -6.44 -40.40
C THR A 78 7.33 -5.90 -39.14
N MET A 79 6.49 -5.51 -38.20
CA MET A 79 6.84 -4.94 -36.91
C MET A 79 6.66 -6.00 -35.84
N VAL A 80 7.57 -6.07 -34.87
CA VAL A 80 7.52 -7.03 -33.76
C VAL A 80 7.11 -6.29 -32.49
N ARG A 81 6.21 -6.88 -31.72
CA ARG A 81 5.73 -6.29 -30.46
C ARG A 81 6.83 -6.33 -29.39
N ASP A 82 6.99 -5.23 -28.68
CA ASP A 82 7.69 -5.19 -27.40
C ASP A 82 6.68 -5.44 -26.27
N THR A 83 6.78 -6.61 -25.64
CA THR A 83 5.85 -7.05 -24.59
C THR A 83 6.12 -6.41 -23.23
N LYS A 84 7.13 -5.53 -23.11
CA LYS A 84 7.51 -4.88 -21.85
C LYS A 84 6.66 -3.66 -21.50
N TYR A 85 5.75 -3.25 -22.39
CA TYR A 85 4.86 -2.11 -22.20
C TYR A 85 3.44 -2.60 -21.96
N LYS A 86 2.86 -2.27 -20.80
CA LYS A 86 1.53 -2.74 -20.39
C LYS A 86 0.39 -1.88 -20.93
N ASP A 87 0.56 -0.57 -20.93
CA ASP A 87 -0.52 0.39 -21.25
C ASP A 87 -0.51 0.84 -22.72
N ALA A 88 0.39 0.27 -23.52
CA ALA A 88 0.45 0.50 -24.96
C ALA A 88 1.05 -0.71 -25.68
N ALA A 89 0.50 -1.03 -26.85
CA ALA A 89 1.13 -2.00 -27.74
C ALA A 89 2.20 -1.28 -28.57
N VAL A 90 3.45 -1.42 -28.14
CA VAL A 90 4.62 -0.86 -28.85
C VAL A 90 5.16 -1.91 -29.80
N TYR A 91 5.39 -1.52 -31.05
CA TYR A 91 6.01 -2.34 -32.06
C TYR A 91 7.24 -1.65 -32.60
N THR A 92 8.30 -2.43 -32.78
CA THR A 92 9.51 -1.98 -33.45
C THR A 92 9.65 -2.68 -34.79
N GLY A 93 9.95 -1.88 -35.81
CA GLY A 93 10.40 -2.41 -37.09
C GLY A 93 11.79 -2.99 -36.95
N LYS A 94 12.21 -3.75 -37.97
CA LYS A 94 13.63 -4.04 -38.13
C LYS A 94 14.36 -2.70 -38.24
N MET A 95 15.08 -2.32 -37.17
CA MET A 95 16.13 -1.30 -37.22
C MET A 95 17.48 -1.87 -37.71
N PRO A 96 17.59 -2.37 -38.96
CA PRO A 96 18.89 -2.36 -39.58
C PRO A 96 18.82 -1.75 -40.97
N SER A 97 19.75 -0.83 -41.19
CA SER A 97 20.88 -1.31 -41.96
C SER A 97 22.17 -0.76 -41.37
N LEU A 98 23.13 -1.66 -41.19
CA LEU A 98 24.51 -1.27 -41.02
C LEU A 98 25.14 -0.77 -42.36
N SER A 99 24.30 -0.35 -43.31
CA SER A 99 24.59 0.42 -44.54
C SER A 99 23.27 0.62 -45.29
N ARG A 100 22.87 1.87 -45.56
CA ARG A 100 21.58 2.20 -46.22
C ARG A 100 21.31 1.34 -47.47
N SER A 101 20.47 0.31 -47.33
CA SER A 101 19.71 -0.24 -48.46
C SER A 101 18.40 0.53 -48.57
N ALA A 102 18.06 1.02 -49.76
CA ALA A 102 17.02 2.02 -50.02
C ALA A 102 15.55 1.59 -49.77
N GLY A 103 15.28 0.60 -48.91
CA GLY A 103 13.94 0.03 -48.71
C GLY A 103 13.54 -0.33 -47.27
N SER A 104 14.42 -0.15 -46.28
CA SER A 104 14.12 -0.44 -44.86
C SER A 104 14.07 0.86 -44.07
N THR A 105 12.88 1.22 -43.57
CA THR A 105 12.69 2.39 -42.72
C THR A 105 12.56 1.96 -41.27
N ASP A 106 13.43 2.52 -40.40
CA ASP A 106 13.28 2.41 -38.96
C ASP A 106 11.95 3.04 -38.58
N MET A 107 11.08 2.25 -37.96
CA MET A 107 9.80 2.71 -37.50
C MET A 107 9.57 2.20 -36.08
N VAL A 108 9.03 3.08 -35.25
CA VAL A 108 8.42 2.73 -33.98
C VAL A 108 6.94 3.02 -34.10
N LEU A 109 6.10 2.06 -33.74
CA LEU A 109 4.66 2.21 -33.75
C LEU A 109 4.15 2.00 -32.32
N VAL A 110 3.48 3.01 -31.78
CA VAL A 110 2.78 2.95 -30.50
C VAL A 110 1.29 2.93 -30.79
N VAL A 111 0.59 1.87 -30.37
CA VAL A 111 -0.86 1.74 -30.51
C VAL A 111 -1.51 1.82 -29.13
N ARG A 112 -2.48 2.73 -28.99
CA ARG A 112 -3.28 2.93 -27.78
C ARG A 112 -4.45 1.95 -27.73
N GLU A 113 -5.05 1.78 -26.56
CA GLU A 113 -6.21 0.90 -26.36
C GLU A 113 -7.42 1.29 -27.22
N ASP A 114 -7.64 2.59 -27.42
CA ASP A 114 -8.70 3.13 -28.26
C ASP A 114 -8.40 3.02 -29.77
N LYS A 115 -7.29 2.35 -30.13
CA LYS A 115 -6.78 2.13 -31.49
C LYS A 115 -6.25 3.38 -32.18
N SER A 116 -6.16 4.52 -31.51
CA SER A 116 -5.28 5.59 -31.95
C SER A 116 -3.84 5.08 -31.97
N PHE A 117 -3.00 5.68 -32.81
CA PHE A 117 -1.60 5.29 -32.89
C PHE A 117 -0.69 6.48 -33.17
N LEU A 118 0.58 6.31 -32.82
CA LEU A 118 1.68 7.17 -33.22
C LEU A 118 2.74 6.28 -33.87
N ALA A 119 3.05 6.57 -35.14
CA ALA A 119 4.17 6.00 -35.86
C ALA A 119 5.27 7.05 -36.00
N MET A 120 6.46 6.73 -35.52
CA MET A 120 7.64 7.58 -35.60
C MET A 120 8.65 6.95 -36.55
N TYR A 121 9.16 7.75 -37.48
CA TYR A 121 10.24 7.41 -38.41
C TYR A 121 11.48 8.18 -37.99
N PRO A 122 12.36 7.60 -37.16
CA PRO A 122 13.44 8.34 -36.53
C PRO A 122 14.37 9.00 -37.55
N ASP A 123 14.67 8.32 -38.65
CA ASP A 123 15.62 8.80 -39.67
C ASP A 123 14.99 9.69 -40.76
N GLN A 124 13.65 9.78 -40.79
CA GLN A 124 12.93 10.62 -41.74
C GLN A 124 12.43 11.93 -41.13
N HIS A 125 12.70 12.17 -39.84
CA HIS A 125 12.16 13.33 -39.11
C HIS A 125 10.64 13.46 -39.29
N LYS A 126 9.94 12.32 -39.21
CA LYS A 126 8.53 12.20 -39.57
C LYS A 126 7.75 11.45 -38.50
N ILE A 127 6.57 11.96 -38.19
CA ILE A 127 5.62 11.32 -37.28
C ILE A 127 4.28 11.24 -37.99
N ILE A 128 3.58 10.12 -37.82
CA ILE A 128 2.21 9.95 -38.28
C ILE A 128 1.39 9.56 -37.07
N TYR A 129 0.40 10.35 -36.70
CA TYR A 129 -0.56 9.98 -35.67
C TYR A 129 -1.93 9.72 -36.29
N SER A 130 -2.70 8.85 -35.64
CA SER A 130 -4.09 8.57 -36.00
C SER A 130 -4.99 8.82 -34.81
N THR A 131 -6.18 9.36 -35.07
CA THR A 131 -7.26 9.40 -34.09
C THR A 131 -7.95 8.04 -33.98
N PRO A 132 -8.78 7.81 -32.95
CA PRO A 132 -9.63 6.60 -32.85
C PRO A 132 -10.61 6.44 -34.02
N ALA A 133 -10.95 7.55 -34.69
CA ALA A 133 -11.78 7.55 -35.90
C ALA A 133 -11.03 7.09 -37.16
N GLY A 134 -9.71 6.86 -37.07
CA GLY A 134 -8.87 6.41 -38.19
C GLY A 134 -8.36 7.54 -39.10
N GLU A 135 -8.57 8.80 -38.70
CA GLU A 135 -8.00 9.96 -39.39
C GLU A 135 -6.52 10.07 -39.08
N GLN A 136 -5.67 10.09 -40.11
CA GLN A 136 -4.23 10.20 -39.92
C GLN A 136 -3.75 11.59 -40.27
N THR A 137 -2.78 12.06 -39.50
CA THR A 137 -2.03 13.27 -39.79
C THR A 137 -0.54 12.94 -39.76
N GLN A 138 0.15 13.33 -40.82
CA GLN A 138 1.60 13.29 -40.92
C GLN A 138 2.15 14.66 -40.53
N ILE A 139 3.18 14.65 -39.69
CA ILE A 139 4.03 15.79 -39.39
C ILE A 139 5.41 15.46 -39.95
N THR A 140 5.86 16.27 -40.90
CA THR A 140 7.23 16.23 -41.40
C THR A 140 7.98 17.42 -40.84
N PHE A 141 9.04 17.15 -40.08
CA PHE A 141 9.92 18.20 -39.60
C PHE A 141 11.01 18.49 -40.63
N LYS A 142 11.37 19.76 -40.80
CA LYS A 142 12.53 20.10 -41.64
C LYS A 142 13.78 19.50 -41.03
N LYS A 143 14.61 18.90 -41.90
CA LYS A 143 15.92 18.37 -41.52
C LYS A 143 16.75 19.48 -40.85
N PRO A 144 17.33 19.25 -39.67
CA PRO A 144 18.16 20.24 -39.00
C PRO A 144 19.40 20.60 -39.86
N ILE A 145 19.77 21.88 -39.89
CA ILE A 145 21.01 22.36 -40.49
C ILE A 145 22.02 22.53 -39.34
N PHE A 146 23.07 21.71 -39.34
CA PHE A 146 24.11 21.72 -38.31
C PHE A 146 25.22 22.72 -38.66
N SER A 147 25.69 23.51 -37.69
CA SER A 147 26.80 24.44 -37.92
C SER A 147 27.88 24.49 -36.82
N GLN A 148 27.79 23.74 -35.73
CA GLN A 148 28.85 23.69 -34.71
C GLN A 148 29.00 22.29 -34.09
N GLU A 149 30.21 21.96 -33.64
CA GLU A 149 30.47 20.79 -32.79
C GLU A 149 29.93 21.07 -31.38
N ASP A 150 28.98 20.25 -30.94
CA ASP A 150 28.38 20.36 -29.60
C ASP A 150 29.47 20.24 -28.50
N THR A 151 29.36 21.06 -27.46
CA THR A 151 30.33 21.08 -26.36
C THR A 151 29.94 20.09 -25.26
N LEU A 152 30.88 19.29 -24.77
CA LEU A 152 30.60 18.38 -23.65
C LEU A 152 30.41 19.16 -22.35
N ILE A 153 29.22 19.10 -21.75
CA ILE A 153 28.94 19.71 -20.45
C ILE A 153 29.13 18.65 -19.36
N PRO A 154 30.19 18.72 -18.52
CA PRO A 154 30.31 17.80 -17.40
C PRO A 154 29.19 18.03 -16.40
N ALA A 155 28.64 16.95 -15.84
CA ALA A 155 27.74 17.06 -14.71
C ALA A 155 28.38 17.88 -13.57
N THR A 156 27.60 18.74 -12.93
CA THR A 156 28.08 19.43 -11.73
C THR A 156 28.29 18.39 -10.63
N GLN A 157 29.20 18.63 -9.67
CA GLN A 157 29.37 17.72 -8.53
C GLN A 157 28.04 17.46 -7.79
N GLY A 158 27.01 18.30 -7.97
CA GLY A 158 25.65 18.15 -7.44
C GLY A 158 24.81 17.04 -8.08
N ASP A 159 25.20 16.48 -9.23
CA ASP A 159 24.40 15.51 -9.99
C ASP A 159 24.95 14.07 -9.94
N ALA A 160 26.19 13.89 -9.46
CA ALA A 160 26.85 12.59 -9.36
C ALA A 160 27.23 12.20 -7.91
N LEU A 161 26.99 10.92 -7.59
CA LEU A 161 27.46 10.08 -6.47
C LEU A 161 26.59 9.98 -5.21
N GLN A 162 26.23 8.72 -4.90
CA GLN A 162 25.80 8.21 -3.59
C GLN A 162 27.07 7.87 -2.75
N THR A 163 27.07 8.17 -1.45
CA THR A 163 28.20 7.88 -0.54
C THR A 163 27.78 6.89 0.55
N LEU A 164 28.59 5.83 0.70
CA LEU A 164 28.39 4.58 1.45
C LEU A 164 27.78 4.74 2.85
N ALA A 165 26.88 3.83 3.24
CA ALA A 165 26.54 3.59 4.64
C ALA A 165 27.75 2.98 5.38
N ARG A 166 27.81 3.16 6.70
CA ARG A 166 28.96 2.79 7.56
C ARG A 166 29.28 1.28 7.62
N ASP A 167 28.46 0.42 7.01
CA ASP A 167 28.59 -1.05 7.07
C ASP A 167 29.38 -1.69 5.92
N GLY A 168 29.87 -0.89 4.96
CA GLY A 168 30.73 -1.39 3.87
C GLY A 168 29.99 -2.08 2.73
N SER A 169 28.67 -1.97 2.63
CA SER A 169 27.93 -2.36 1.42
C SER A 169 28.02 -1.29 0.32
N SER A 170 28.37 -1.69 -0.92
CA SER A 170 28.31 -0.77 -2.07
C SER A 170 26.86 -0.45 -2.41
N LEU A 171 26.58 0.85 -2.52
CA LEU A 171 25.27 1.50 -2.54
C LEU A 171 24.49 1.43 -3.87
N TYR A 172 25.01 0.80 -4.91
CA TYR A 172 24.31 0.69 -6.19
C TYR A 172 23.66 -0.68 -6.36
N GLN A 173 22.52 -0.92 -5.69
CA GLN A 173 21.56 -1.86 -6.26
C GLN A 173 20.73 -1.05 -7.24
N GLY A 174 21.22 -0.98 -8.47
CA GLY A 174 20.43 -0.43 -9.56
C GLY A 174 19.08 -1.14 -9.59
N ASP A 175 18.03 -0.39 -9.90
CA ASP A 175 16.69 -0.92 -10.02
C ASP A 175 16.67 -2.07 -11.03
N ILE A 176 16.46 -3.30 -10.55
CA ILE A 176 16.50 -4.52 -11.37
C ILE A 176 15.10 -5.13 -11.43
N ASP A 177 14.61 -5.39 -12.64
CA ASP A 177 13.35 -6.11 -12.82
C ASP A 177 13.50 -7.63 -12.68
N LYS A 178 12.37 -8.35 -12.66
CA LYS A 178 12.31 -9.81 -12.52
C LYS A 178 13.12 -10.57 -13.56
N ASP A 179 13.37 -9.98 -14.73
CA ASP A 179 14.11 -10.60 -15.83
C ASP A 179 15.61 -10.26 -15.74
N GLY A 180 16.03 -9.56 -14.68
CA GLY A 180 17.41 -9.19 -14.41
C GLY A 180 17.88 -7.97 -15.20
N TYR A 181 16.98 -7.16 -15.77
CA TYR A 181 17.39 -5.91 -16.42
C TYR A 181 17.58 -4.81 -15.39
N ILE A 182 18.70 -4.10 -15.46
CA ILE A 182 18.84 -2.77 -14.87
C ILE A 182 17.89 -1.84 -15.60
N VAL A 183 17.01 -1.17 -14.86
CA VAL A 183 15.95 -0.30 -15.35
C VAL A 183 16.29 1.12 -14.95
N ILE A 184 16.47 1.99 -15.95
CA ILE A 184 16.67 3.42 -15.74
C ILE A 184 15.32 4.12 -15.95
N ASP A 185 14.78 4.71 -14.89
CA ASP A 185 13.50 5.39 -14.91
C ASP A 185 13.62 6.80 -15.52
N VAL A 186 12.79 7.10 -16.51
CA VAL A 186 12.81 8.36 -17.24
C VAL A 186 11.47 9.06 -17.12
N LEU A 187 11.51 10.32 -16.69
CA LEU A 187 10.40 11.26 -16.81
C LEU A 187 10.56 12.03 -18.12
N ALA A 188 9.51 12.05 -18.95
CA ALA A 188 9.49 12.89 -20.14
C ALA A 188 8.77 14.22 -19.86
N GLY A 189 9.49 15.33 -20.00
CA GLY A 189 8.97 16.67 -19.83
C GLY A 189 8.60 17.30 -21.17
N PHE A 190 7.51 18.07 -21.23
CA PHE A 190 7.07 18.76 -22.45
C PHE A 190 6.67 20.20 -22.13
N SER A 191 6.90 21.15 -23.04
CA SER A 191 6.07 22.36 -23.04
C SER A 191 4.69 22.05 -23.59
N LYS A 192 3.74 22.92 -23.25
CA LYS A 192 2.40 22.95 -23.84
C LYS A 192 2.44 23.16 -25.36
N ALA A 193 3.40 23.93 -25.86
CA ALA A 193 3.61 24.11 -27.29
C ALA A 193 3.98 22.78 -27.96
N ALA A 194 4.98 22.07 -27.40
CA ALA A 194 5.39 20.76 -27.89
C ALA A 194 4.25 19.73 -27.80
N ALA A 195 3.56 19.67 -26.65
CA ALA A 195 2.44 18.76 -26.44
C ALA A 195 1.28 19.01 -27.42
N LYS A 196 0.99 20.27 -27.75
CA LYS A 196 0.00 20.62 -28.77
C LYS A 196 0.44 20.14 -30.15
N THR A 197 1.75 20.15 -30.43
CA THR A 197 2.25 19.73 -31.73
C THR A 197 2.10 18.23 -31.96
N ILE A 198 2.52 17.41 -31.01
CA ILE A 198 2.50 15.93 -31.13
C ILE A 198 1.18 15.29 -30.69
N ILE A 199 0.30 16.05 -30.01
CA ILE A 199 -1.03 15.65 -29.50
C ILE A 199 -1.00 14.60 -28.39
N ASP A 200 -0.13 13.58 -28.50
CA ASP A 200 0.05 12.52 -27.52
C ASP A 200 1.52 12.49 -27.02
N PRO A 201 1.84 13.27 -25.96
CA PRO A 201 3.19 13.36 -25.41
C PRO A 201 3.72 12.04 -24.85
N GLU A 202 2.85 11.22 -24.28
CA GLU A 202 3.27 9.94 -23.71
C GLU A 202 3.58 8.93 -24.81
N ALA A 203 2.77 8.83 -25.87
CA ALA A 203 3.09 7.96 -27.01
C ALA A 203 4.38 8.38 -27.71
N PHE A 204 4.62 9.69 -27.81
CA PHE A 204 5.87 10.23 -28.32
C PHE A 204 7.05 9.89 -27.42
N ALA A 205 6.94 10.12 -26.10
CA ALA A 205 8.00 9.77 -25.14
C ALA A 205 8.33 8.28 -25.18
N LEU A 206 7.29 7.45 -25.26
CA LEU A 206 7.42 6.01 -25.39
C LEU A 206 8.14 5.62 -26.68
N ALA A 207 7.77 6.24 -27.80
CA ALA A 207 8.43 6.02 -29.08
C ALA A 207 9.92 6.42 -29.03
N GLN A 208 10.24 7.57 -28.42
CA GLN A 208 11.60 8.04 -28.21
C GLN A 208 12.44 7.06 -27.38
N LEU A 209 11.94 6.66 -26.20
CA LEU A 209 12.62 5.70 -25.33
C LEU A 209 12.75 4.31 -25.96
N THR A 210 11.80 3.93 -26.80
CA THR A 210 11.89 2.69 -27.58
C THR A 210 13.06 2.73 -28.56
N THR A 211 13.39 3.89 -29.14
CA THR A 211 14.62 4.01 -29.97
C THR A 211 15.88 3.75 -29.17
N VAL A 212 15.93 4.18 -27.90
CA VAL A 212 17.04 3.93 -26.98
C VAL A 212 17.13 2.44 -26.66
N ASN A 213 16.02 1.83 -26.24
CA ASN A 213 15.97 0.40 -25.89
C ASN A 213 16.33 -0.50 -27.08
N GLN A 214 15.88 -0.16 -28.28
CA GLN A 214 16.24 -0.89 -29.48
C GLN A 214 17.72 -0.66 -29.83
N ALA A 215 18.29 0.52 -29.63
CA ALA A 215 19.72 0.77 -29.82
C ALA A 215 20.59 -0.03 -28.84
N LEU A 216 20.17 -0.14 -27.56
CA LEU A 216 20.83 -1.02 -26.58
C LEU A 216 20.85 -2.47 -27.07
N LYS A 217 19.69 -2.98 -27.51
CA LYS A 217 19.55 -4.33 -28.06
C LYS A 217 20.42 -4.55 -29.31
N ASN A 218 20.37 -3.61 -30.25
CA ASN A 218 21.16 -3.63 -31.49
C ASN A 218 22.67 -3.68 -31.20
N SER A 219 23.12 -2.90 -30.22
CA SER A 219 24.52 -2.82 -29.80
C SER A 219 24.98 -3.95 -28.88
N ARG A 220 24.18 -5.00 -28.68
CA ARG A 220 24.46 -6.11 -27.74
C ARG A 220 24.74 -5.62 -26.31
N ILE A 221 24.04 -4.57 -25.90
CA ILE A 221 24.06 -4.06 -24.53
C ILE A 221 22.89 -4.73 -23.81
N GLU A 222 23.17 -5.89 -23.24
CA GLU A 222 22.16 -6.75 -22.62
C GLU A 222 21.86 -6.32 -21.18
N LYS A 223 20.67 -6.74 -20.69
CA LYS A 223 20.23 -6.53 -19.29
C LYS A 223 20.23 -5.08 -18.83
N ILE A 224 20.05 -4.13 -19.75
CA ILE A 224 19.83 -2.71 -19.46
C ILE A 224 18.65 -2.23 -20.30
N ARG A 225 17.77 -1.42 -19.70
CA ARG A 225 16.68 -0.74 -20.41
C ARG A 225 16.33 0.59 -19.75
N VAL A 226 15.77 1.50 -20.52
CA VAL A 226 15.09 2.70 -20.02
C VAL A 226 13.58 2.45 -19.93
N ARG A 227 12.93 3.01 -18.91
CA ARG A 227 11.49 2.89 -18.65
C ARG A 227 10.88 4.27 -18.52
N LEU A 228 9.80 4.54 -19.25
CA LEU A 228 8.98 5.73 -19.01
C LEU A 228 8.23 5.54 -17.68
N VAL A 229 8.40 6.46 -16.74
CA VAL A 229 7.66 6.44 -15.46
C VAL A 229 6.56 7.49 -15.37
N GLY A 230 6.58 8.48 -16.26
CA GLY A 230 5.54 9.48 -16.36
C GLY A 230 5.87 10.57 -17.36
N THR A 231 4.92 11.48 -17.54
CA THR A 231 5.11 12.70 -18.33
C THR A 231 4.68 13.92 -17.52
N GLN A 232 5.32 15.07 -17.76
CA GLN A 232 4.85 16.34 -17.22
C GLN A 232 4.83 17.40 -18.32
N ILE A 233 3.72 18.14 -18.39
CA ILE A 233 3.57 19.29 -19.29
C ILE A 233 3.70 20.58 -18.49
N ILE A 234 4.53 21.51 -18.97
CA ILE A 234 4.68 22.86 -18.43
C ILE A 234 4.11 23.89 -19.41
N ASP A 235 3.62 25.03 -18.92
CA ASP A 235 2.97 26.01 -19.79
C ASP A 235 3.94 26.73 -20.75
N GLN A 236 5.15 27.04 -20.30
CA GLN A 236 6.14 27.81 -21.07
C GLN A 236 7.01 26.91 -21.96
N ASP A 237 7.26 27.37 -23.18
CA ASP A 237 8.28 26.80 -24.07
C ASP A 237 9.61 27.54 -23.90
N TYR A 238 10.73 26.81 -24.01
CA TYR A 238 12.07 27.33 -23.74
C TYR A 238 13.03 26.99 -24.88
N SER A 239 14.04 27.83 -25.08
CA SER A 239 15.14 27.61 -26.01
C SER A 239 15.94 26.35 -25.63
N ILE A 240 16.41 25.59 -26.62
CA ILE A 240 17.24 24.38 -26.43
C ILE A 240 18.69 24.81 -26.14
N THR A 241 18.99 25.15 -24.89
CA THR A 241 20.32 25.67 -24.47
C THR A 241 20.81 24.98 -23.22
N GLY A 242 22.13 25.04 -22.97
CA GLY A 242 22.72 24.68 -21.67
C GLY A 242 22.15 25.50 -20.49
N GLY A 243 21.70 26.74 -20.74
CA GLY A 243 21.03 27.57 -19.74
C GLY A 243 19.68 27.01 -19.31
N THR A 244 18.88 26.53 -20.26
CA THR A 244 17.61 25.83 -19.97
C THR A 244 17.85 24.45 -19.36
N LEU A 245 18.89 23.72 -19.79
CA LEU A 245 19.29 22.44 -19.20
C LEU A 245 19.51 22.56 -17.68
N SER A 246 20.10 23.66 -17.21
CA SER A 246 20.30 23.93 -15.78
C SER A 246 19.02 24.12 -14.95
N GLN A 247 17.87 24.32 -15.61
CA GLN A 247 16.57 24.59 -14.97
C GLN A 247 15.63 23.39 -15.01
N ILE A 248 15.97 22.29 -15.71
CA ILE A 248 15.10 21.12 -15.91
C ILE A 248 14.57 20.54 -14.60
N ASN A 249 15.39 20.49 -13.56
CA ASN A 249 15.00 20.01 -12.24
C ASN A 249 13.87 20.85 -11.60
N LYS A 250 13.83 22.15 -11.86
CA LYS A 250 12.80 23.06 -11.34
C LYS A 250 11.54 22.97 -12.19
N LEU A 251 11.71 23.04 -13.51
CA LEU A 251 10.61 23.00 -14.48
C LEU A 251 9.80 21.71 -14.32
N PHE A 252 10.47 20.58 -14.09
CA PHE A 252 9.83 19.27 -13.98
C PHE A 252 9.78 18.72 -12.54
N SER A 253 9.84 19.60 -11.54
CA SER A 253 9.84 19.23 -10.12
C SER A 253 8.60 18.44 -9.69
N GLN A 254 7.43 18.77 -10.23
CA GLN A 254 6.18 18.05 -9.92
C GLN A 254 6.24 16.59 -10.38
N GLY A 255 6.61 16.34 -11.63
CA GLY A 255 6.75 14.99 -12.17
C GLY A 255 7.90 14.25 -11.51
N MET A 256 8.99 14.94 -11.15
CA MET A 256 10.07 14.32 -10.37
C MET A 256 9.62 13.90 -8.98
N SER A 257 8.74 14.68 -8.33
CA SER A 257 8.08 14.32 -7.08
C SER A 257 7.17 13.11 -7.24
N GLU A 258 6.44 13.11 -8.35
CA GLU A 258 5.41 12.13 -8.58
C GLU A 258 5.99 10.75 -8.90
N TYR A 259 6.97 10.74 -9.81
CA TYR A 259 7.47 9.55 -10.47
C TYR A 259 8.90 9.16 -10.07
N GLY A 260 9.58 9.98 -9.26
CA GLY A 260 10.93 9.70 -8.75
C GLY A 260 11.93 9.21 -9.81
N PRO A 261 12.00 9.82 -11.01
CA PRO A 261 12.76 9.28 -12.14
C PRO A 261 14.27 9.34 -11.88
N ASP A 262 15.04 8.46 -12.50
CA ASP A 262 16.51 8.57 -12.54
C ASP A 262 16.95 9.74 -13.43
N LEU A 263 16.36 9.80 -14.64
CA LEU A 263 16.66 10.79 -15.67
C LEU A 263 15.42 11.61 -16.02
N VAL A 264 15.62 12.86 -16.42
CA VAL A 264 14.56 13.70 -17.01
C VAL A 264 14.95 14.07 -18.43
N ALA A 265 14.09 13.75 -19.38
CA ALA A 265 14.22 14.09 -20.79
C ALA A 265 13.16 15.11 -21.17
N ALA A 266 13.57 16.36 -21.39
CA ALA A 266 12.65 17.43 -21.78
C ALA A 266 12.57 17.58 -23.30
N PHE A 267 11.38 17.90 -23.81
CA PHE A 267 11.09 18.13 -25.22
C PHE A 267 10.39 19.48 -25.39
N PHE A 268 10.99 20.35 -26.20
CA PHE A 268 10.48 21.70 -26.49
C PHE A 268 10.45 21.97 -27.99
N GLU A 269 9.58 22.88 -28.43
CA GLU A 269 9.65 23.40 -29.80
C GLU A 269 10.95 24.17 -30.00
N GLY A 270 11.30 25.01 -29.01
CA GLY A 270 12.46 25.88 -29.07
C GLY A 270 12.24 27.05 -30.03
N ASN A 271 13.15 28.03 -29.99
CA ASN A 271 13.02 29.30 -30.70
C ASN A 271 14.25 29.68 -31.55
N ASN A 272 15.09 28.69 -31.92
CA ASN A 272 16.32 28.86 -32.73
C ASN A 272 17.43 29.75 -32.11
N ASP A 273 17.40 30.01 -30.79
CA ASP A 273 18.44 30.79 -30.11
C ASP A 273 19.80 30.06 -30.03
N ASP A 274 19.82 28.75 -30.30
CA ASP A 274 21.00 27.88 -30.25
C ASP A 274 21.08 27.03 -31.54
N THR A 275 22.29 26.58 -31.88
CA THR A 275 22.55 25.70 -33.02
C THR A 275 22.44 24.20 -32.69
N ALA A 276 22.37 23.86 -31.39
CA ALA A 276 22.23 22.48 -30.93
C ALA A 276 20.77 22.02 -30.94
N ILE A 277 20.54 20.76 -31.33
CA ILE A 277 19.20 20.12 -31.32
C ILE A 277 18.91 19.37 -30.01
N GLY A 278 19.89 19.31 -29.12
CA GLY A 278 19.81 18.69 -27.80
C GLY A 278 20.98 19.12 -26.92
N TRP A 279 20.78 19.03 -25.61
CA TRP A 279 21.85 19.17 -24.64
C TRP A 279 21.64 18.19 -23.50
N ALA A 280 22.72 17.59 -23.02
CA ALA A 280 22.72 16.74 -21.85
C ALA A 280 24.00 16.88 -21.03
N TYR A 281 23.87 16.64 -19.73
CA TYR A 281 25.04 16.51 -18.86
C TYR A 281 25.72 15.16 -19.06
N VAL A 282 27.04 15.18 -19.27
CA VAL A 282 27.85 13.96 -19.27
C VAL A 282 27.90 13.39 -17.85
N ASN A 283 27.52 12.12 -17.67
CA ASN A 283 27.33 11.51 -16.34
C ASN A 283 26.29 12.25 -15.46
N GLY A 284 25.30 12.92 -16.07
CA GLY A 284 24.27 13.68 -15.35
C GLY A 284 22.85 13.16 -15.57
N ARG A 285 21.87 13.89 -15.02
CA ARG A 285 20.46 13.43 -14.92
C ARG A 285 19.53 13.98 -15.99
N TYR A 286 19.94 15.07 -16.62
CA TYR A 286 19.02 15.90 -17.40
C TYR A 286 19.46 15.94 -18.85
N SER A 287 18.47 15.89 -19.74
CA SER A 287 18.59 16.23 -21.14
C SER A 287 17.44 17.16 -21.55
N ILE A 288 17.72 18.01 -22.53
CA ILE A 288 16.75 18.84 -23.22
C ILE A 288 16.89 18.57 -24.71
N ASN A 289 15.77 18.37 -25.39
CA ASN A 289 15.71 17.88 -26.76
C ASN A 289 14.76 18.77 -27.56
N ALA A 290 15.15 19.11 -28.78
CA ALA A 290 14.24 19.69 -29.75
C ALA A 290 13.18 18.65 -30.14
N LEU A 291 11.91 19.05 -30.13
CA LEU A 291 10.77 18.19 -30.51
C LEU A 291 10.91 17.64 -31.92
N TYR A 292 11.44 18.45 -32.84
CA TYR A 292 11.60 18.12 -34.24
C TYR A 292 12.77 17.15 -34.52
N ALA A 293 13.61 16.87 -33.51
CA ALA A 293 14.73 15.95 -33.62
C ALA A 293 14.35 14.55 -33.11
N SER A 294 13.80 13.73 -34.00
CA SER A 294 13.28 12.39 -33.68
C SER A 294 14.30 11.38 -33.15
N THR A 295 15.60 11.67 -33.21
CA THR A 295 16.69 10.81 -32.74
C THR A 295 17.61 11.47 -31.70
N SER A 296 17.35 12.71 -31.27
CA SER A 296 18.23 13.39 -30.32
C SER A 296 18.26 12.69 -28.96
N LEU A 297 17.13 12.15 -28.48
CA LEU A 297 17.08 11.54 -27.15
C LEU A 297 18.11 10.41 -26.97
N ARG A 298 18.24 9.50 -27.94
CA ARG A 298 19.21 8.38 -27.82
C ARG A 298 20.65 8.87 -27.79
N HIS A 299 20.93 10.03 -28.38
CA HIS A 299 22.22 10.71 -28.31
C HIS A 299 22.41 11.35 -26.93
N GLU A 300 21.48 12.21 -26.51
CA GLU A 300 21.55 12.95 -25.25
C GLU A 300 21.58 12.04 -24.02
N LEU A 301 20.75 11.00 -24.01
CA LEU A 301 20.70 10.05 -22.92
C LEU A 301 22.02 9.27 -22.82
N SER A 302 22.73 9.11 -23.93
CA SER A 302 24.05 8.51 -23.91
C SER A 302 25.14 9.39 -23.31
N HIS A 303 25.01 10.72 -23.40
CA HIS A 303 25.82 11.64 -22.62
C HIS A 303 25.51 11.47 -21.14
N ASN A 304 24.24 11.40 -20.75
CA ASN A 304 23.86 11.11 -19.36
C ASN A 304 24.52 9.82 -18.84
N ILE A 305 24.70 8.80 -19.69
CA ILE A 305 25.43 7.56 -19.39
C ILE A 305 26.95 7.72 -19.28
N GLY A 306 27.51 8.83 -19.73
CA GLY A 306 28.95 9.13 -19.69
C GLY A 306 29.65 9.10 -21.05
N GLY A 307 28.87 9.01 -22.14
CA GLY A 307 29.38 9.07 -23.49
C GLY A 307 29.86 10.46 -23.91
N SER A 308 30.74 10.47 -24.89
CA SER A 308 31.28 11.63 -25.59
C SER A 308 31.03 11.46 -27.09
N HIS A 309 31.21 12.52 -27.86
CA HIS A 309 31.01 12.51 -29.32
C HIS A 309 31.97 11.54 -30.05
N CYS A 310 32.13 11.69 -31.37
CA CYS A 310 33.20 11.04 -32.12
C CYS A 310 34.54 11.11 -31.39
N TRP A 311 35.32 10.03 -31.47
CA TRP A 311 36.63 9.99 -30.82
C TRP A 311 37.54 11.14 -31.31
N SER A 312 37.96 12.00 -30.39
CA SER A 312 38.79 13.17 -30.67
C SER A 312 40.17 13.13 -29.99
N GLY A 313 40.52 12.04 -29.29
CA GLY A 313 41.85 11.90 -28.70
C GLY A 313 42.03 10.75 -27.70
N SER A 314 41.45 10.84 -26.49
CA SER A 314 41.75 9.88 -25.40
C SER A 314 40.50 9.34 -24.72
N GLY A 315 40.54 8.07 -24.34
CA GLY A 315 39.40 7.37 -23.72
C GLY A 315 38.55 6.65 -24.76
N ASP A 316 37.78 5.66 -24.31
CA ASP A 316 36.96 4.82 -25.16
C ASP A 316 35.46 5.07 -25.00
N ASN A 317 35.06 6.13 -24.29
CA ASN A 317 33.67 6.50 -24.08
C ASN A 317 33.07 7.32 -25.24
N HIS A 318 33.43 6.99 -26.48
CA HIS A 318 33.09 7.80 -27.66
C HIS A 318 32.20 7.07 -28.66
N GLY A 319 31.55 7.85 -29.51
CA GLY A 319 31.00 7.35 -30.76
C GLY A 319 32.10 6.98 -31.77
N TRP A 320 31.68 6.26 -32.79
CA TRP A 320 32.50 5.74 -33.87
C TRP A 320 31.99 6.19 -35.24
N ASP A 321 32.94 6.54 -36.10
CA ASP A 321 32.79 6.80 -37.52
C ASP A 321 33.88 6.01 -38.26
N ASN A 322 33.48 5.24 -39.26
CA ASN A 322 34.38 4.47 -40.12
C ASN A 322 34.35 4.94 -41.60
N ASP A 323 33.96 6.20 -41.85
CA ASP A 323 33.71 6.84 -43.15
C ASP A 323 32.50 6.29 -43.93
N LYS A 324 31.88 5.21 -43.44
CA LYS A 324 30.70 4.57 -44.06
C LYS A 324 29.48 4.57 -43.15
N THR A 325 29.73 4.46 -41.85
CA THR A 325 28.75 4.20 -40.82
C THR A 325 29.11 5.02 -39.58
N GLN A 326 28.12 5.78 -39.12
CA GLN A 326 28.23 6.74 -38.03
C GLN A 326 27.27 6.32 -36.90
N THR A 327 27.84 5.97 -35.74
CA THR A 327 27.07 5.51 -34.56
C THR A 327 26.39 6.66 -33.81
N ILE A 328 25.56 6.35 -32.81
CA ILE A 328 24.69 7.35 -32.13
C ILE A 328 25.42 8.63 -31.70
N GLN A 329 26.57 8.51 -31.02
CA GLN A 329 27.33 9.66 -30.52
C GLN A 329 28.19 10.33 -31.60
N CYS A 330 28.20 9.78 -32.80
CA CYS A 330 29.07 10.24 -33.87
C CYS A 330 28.27 10.25 -35.17
N GLY A 331 27.43 11.28 -35.34
CA GLY A 331 26.55 11.49 -36.50
C GLY A 331 25.11 11.00 -36.31
N ASN A 332 24.89 10.01 -35.44
CA ASN A 332 23.56 9.47 -35.13
C ASN A 332 22.82 8.85 -36.34
N ASP A 333 23.59 8.38 -37.31
CA ASP A 333 23.09 7.86 -38.59
C ASP A 333 22.43 6.47 -38.47
N ILE A 334 22.85 5.66 -37.49
CA ILE A 334 22.27 4.35 -37.21
C ILE A 334 21.88 4.21 -35.74
N GLY A 335 20.86 3.40 -35.47
CA GLY A 335 20.42 3.04 -34.12
C GLY A 335 21.38 2.07 -33.39
N TYR A 336 22.68 2.36 -33.36
CA TYR A 336 23.72 1.58 -32.68
C TYR A 336 24.65 2.51 -31.91
N PHE A 337 24.85 2.19 -30.64
CA PHE A 337 26.02 2.61 -29.86
C PHE A 337 27.28 1.89 -30.33
N SER A 338 28.42 2.56 -30.21
CA SER A 338 29.71 1.97 -30.59
C SER A 338 30.02 0.70 -29.79
N ASN A 339 30.36 -0.37 -30.51
CA ASN A 339 30.74 -1.65 -29.94
C ASN A 339 31.80 -2.32 -30.82
N PRO A 340 33.02 -2.57 -30.33
CA PRO A 340 34.10 -3.19 -31.11
C PRO A 340 33.80 -4.63 -31.55
N ASP A 341 32.83 -5.30 -30.93
CA ASP A 341 32.45 -6.68 -31.26
C ASP A 341 31.43 -6.76 -32.42
N LEU A 342 31.02 -5.61 -32.96
CA LEU A 342 30.06 -5.49 -34.04
C LEU A 342 30.72 -4.93 -35.30
N GLN A 343 30.25 -5.44 -36.44
CA GLN A 343 30.64 -4.95 -37.75
C GLN A 343 29.40 -4.44 -38.47
N ASP A 344 29.63 -3.53 -39.39
CA ASP A 344 28.61 -3.01 -40.28
C ASP A 344 28.37 -3.92 -41.49
N ASN A 345 27.46 -3.53 -42.39
CA ASN A 345 27.13 -4.34 -43.56
C ASN A 345 28.26 -4.35 -44.61
N TYR A 346 29.25 -3.45 -44.46
CA TYR A 346 30.48 -3.46 -45.23
C TYR A 346 31.57 -4.33 -44.59
N GLY A 347 31.29 -4.97 -43.44
CA GLY A 347 32.25 -5.74 -42.66
C GLY A 347 33.23 -4.88 -41.86
N LEU A 348 32.99 -3.57 -41.76
CA LEU A 348 33.84 -2.65 -41.00
C LEU A 348 33.38 -2.61 -39.55
N PRO A 349 34.29 -2.58 -38.56
CA PRO A 349 33.90 -2.47 -37.16
C PRO A 349 33.13 -1.17 -36.91
N ILE A 350 32.14 -1.21 -36.01
CA ILE A 350 31.39 -0.04 -35.54
C ILE A 350 31.78 0.36 -34.11
N GLY A 351 33.06 0.19 -33.79
CA GLY A 351 33.67 0.56 -32.53
C GLY A 351 35.13 0.13 -32.45
N ASP A 352 35.80 0.55 -31.39
CA ASP A 352 37.19 0.21 -31.09
C ASP A 352 37.35 0.11 -29.57
N LYS A 353 38.05 -0.94 -29.11
CA LYS A 353 38.18 -1.25 -27.69
C LYS A 353 38.79 -0.12 -26.85
N ASN A 354 39.65 0.71 -27.44
CA ASN A 354 40.39 1.77 -26.75
C ASN A 354 39.94 3.18 -27.15
N LYS A 355 39.12 3.31 -28.21
CA LYS A 355 38.68 4.60 -28.75
C LYS A 355 37.18 4.81 -28.69
N ALA A 356 36.37 3.78 -28.94
CA ALA A 356 34.91 3.91 -29.06
C ALA A 356 34.19 2.62 -28.67
N ASN A 357 33.80 2.52 -27.41
CA ASN A 357 33.17 1.37 -26.80
C ASN A 357 32.06 1.80 -25.84
N MET A 358 31.04 2.48 -26.37
CA MET A 358 29.85 2.86 -25.60
C MET A 358 29.12 1.65 -25.01
N ALA A 359 29.23 0.46 -25.62
CA ALA A 359 28.71 -0.77 -25.03
C ALA A 359 29.37 -1.10 -23.67
N ARG A 360 30.64 -0.78 -23.45
CA ARG A 360 31.27 -0.87 -22.13
C ARG A 360 30.77 0.22 -21.20
N VAL A 361 30.73 1.48 -21.66
CA VAL A 361 30.27 2.63 -20.86
C VAL A 361 28.87 2.42 -20.29
N TRP A 362 27.93 1.92 -21.10
CA TRP A 362 26.59 1.57 -20.66
C TRP A 362 26.62 0.51 -19.56
N ARG A 363 27.40 -0.57 -19.73
CA ARG A 363 27.53 -1.63 -18.72
C ARG A 363 28.13 -1.12 -17.41
N ASP A 364 29.12 -0.23 -17.50
CA ASP A 364 29.82 0.30 -16.33
C ASP A 364 28.97 1.32 -15.55
N ASN A 365 28.10 2.08 -16.24
CA ASN A 365 27.38 3.22 -15.63
C ASN A 365 25.88 2.99 -15.42
N ALA A 366 25.24 1.99 -16.04
CA ALA A 366 23.79 1.82 -15.95
C ALA A 366 23.30 1.65 -14.49
N ALA A 367 23.94 0.78 -13.70
CA ALA A 367 23.55 0.56 -12.30
C ALA A 367 23.76 1.82 -11.43
N LYS A 368 24.77 2.63 -11.77
CA LYS A 368 25.03 3.91 -11.11
C LYS A 368 23.90 4.90 -11.38
N ILE A 369 23.42 4.93 -12.62
CA ILE A 369 22.42 5.89 -13.08
C ILE A 369 21.02 5.47 -12.67
N SER A 370 20.70 4.18 -12.72
CA SER A 370 19.45 3.65 -12.16
C SER A 370 19.41 3.67 -10.63
N GLY A 371 20.48 4.15 -9.99
CA GLY A 371 20.55 4.38 -8.55
C GLY A 371 20.40 5.86 -8.21
N TYR A 372 20.07 6.72 -9.17
CA TYR A 372 19.88 8.14 -8.91
C TYR A 372 18.62 8.39 -8.09
N ASN A 373 17.57 7.60 -8.31
CA ASN A 373 16.44 7.49 -7.43
C ASN A 373 15.97 6.02 -7.34
N PRO A 374 15.67 5.50 -6.14
CA PRO A 374 14.94 4.25 -6.01
C PRO A 374 13.58 4.36 -6.70
N ALA A 375 13.21 3.36 -7.50
CA ALA A 375 11.96 3.34 -8.24
C ALA A 375 10.75 3.50 -7.30
N VAL A 376 9.96 4.54 -7.53
CA VAL A 376 8.68 4.77 -6.82
C VAL A 376 7.48 4.21 -7.60
N ILE A 377 7.68 3.94 -8.89
CA ILE A 377 6.69 3.26 -9.73
C ILE A 377 6.99 1.76 -9.72
N PRO A 378 6.03 0.91 -9.28
CA PRO A 378 6.25 -0.52 -9.16
C PRO A 378 6.64 -1.13 -10.51
N PHE A 379 7.51 -2.13 -10.48
CA PHE A 379 7.68 -2.99 -11.65
C PHE A 379 6.44 -3.82 -11.91
N ASP A 380 6.38 -4.42 -13.08
CA ASP A 380 5.21 -5.17 -13.52
C ASP A 380 4.78 -6.35 -12.64
N HIS A 381 5.73 -6.86 -11.88
CA HIS A 381 5.57 -7.96 -10.94
C HIS A 381 5.46 -7.47 -9.50
N GLU A 382 5.60 -6.17 -9.25
CA GLU A 382 5.51 -5.62 -7.91
C GLU A 382 4.11 -5.09 -7.63
N LYS A 383 3.67 -5.23 -6.39
CA LYS A 383 2.62 -4.38 -5.82
C LYS A 383 3.26 -3.29 -4.99
N SER A 384 2.61 -2.13 -4.86
CA SER A 384 3.09 -1.02 -4.04
C SER A 384 2.06 -0.59 -2.99
N LEU A 385 2.54 -0.21 -1.82
CA LEU A 385 1.76 0.40 -0.74
C LEU A 385 2.43 1.72 -0.33
N MET A 386 1.69 2.83 -0.40
CA MET A 386 2.16 4.12 0.12
C MET A 386 2.10 4.10 1.65
N LEU A 387 3.26 4.11 2.29
CA LEU A 387 3.38 4.16 3.76
C LEU A 387 3.26 5.59 4.30
N ALA A 388 3.78 6.57 3.58
CA ALA A 388 3.70 7.98 3.96
C ALA A 388 3.78 8.89 2.73
N GLU A 389 3.01 9.97 2.74
CA GLU A 389 3.15 11.11 1.83
C GLU A 389 2.90 12.40 2.62
N GLN A 390 3.90 13.26 2.73
CA GLN A 390 3.84 14.48 3.56
C GLN A 390 4.61 15.63 2.92
N SER A 391 4.07 16.85 3.01
CA SER A 391 4.86 18.08 2.82
C SER A 391 5.56 18.43 4.13
N VAL A 392 6.87 18.63 4.04
CA VAL A 392 7.77 18.81 5.15
C VAL A 392 8.36 20.21 5.13
N LYS A 393 8.21 20.91 6.25
CA LYS A 393 8.82 22.20 6.53
C LYS A 393 9.93 22.03 7.58
N LEU A 394 11.10 22.59 7.32
CA LEU A 394 12.27 22.64 8.20
C LEU A 394 12.55 24.09 8.58
N ASN A 395 12.61 24.39 9.87
CA ASN A 395 12.90 25.74 10.34
C ASN A 395 13.43 25.71 11.78
N LYS A 396 13.70 26.89 12.35
CA LYS A 396 14.23 26.99 13.71
C LYS A 396 13.31 26.37 14.77
N SER A 397 11.98 26.38 14.58
CA SER A 397 11.02 25.85 15.56
C SER A 397 11.05 24.32 15.69
N ASN A 398 11.43 23.61 14.62
CA ASN A 398 11.62 22.15 14.66
C ASN A 398 13.11 21.76 14.61
N ASN A 399 14.00 22.69 14.90
CA ASN A 399 15.45 22.48 14.85
C ASN A 399 15.92 21.91 13.51
N TYR A 400 15.31 22.36 12.40
CA TYR A 400 15.64 21.97 11.04
C TYR A 400 15.55 20.46 10.78
N LEU A 401 14.67 19.78 11.53
CA LEU A 401 14.47 18.35 11.51
C LEU A 401 12.97 18.04 11.48
N HIS A 402 12.56 17.16 10.59
CA HIS A 402 11.22 16.58 10.57
C HIS A 402 11.30 15.07 10.69
N ARG A 403 10.33 14.48 11.39
CA ARG A 403 10.35 13.08 11.81
C ARG A 403 9.08 12.38 11.34
N ILE A 404 9.25 11.28 10.62
CA ILE A 404 8.17 10.45 10.08
C ILE A 404 8.36 9.04 10.62
N GLU A 405 7.37 8.54 11.36
CA GLU A 405 7.31 7.13 11.77
C GLU A 405 6.68 6.32 10.63
N LEU A 406 7.28 5.17 10.36
CA LEU A 406 6.89 4.26 9.28
C LEU A 406 6.66 2.88 9.90
N ASN A 407 5.65 2.18 9.42
CA ASN A 407 5.50 0.76 9.72
C ASN A 407 5.69 -0.04 8.43
N VAL A 408 6.78 -0.79 8.35
CA VAL A 408 7.18 -1.54 7.16
C VAL A 408 6.60 -2.95 7.23
N PRO A 409 5.73 -3.34 6.28
CA PRO A 409 5.13 -4.68 6.23
C PRO A 409 6.15 -5.81 6.14
N ALA A 410 5.83 -6.98 6.71
CA ALA A 410 6.72 -8.13 6.79
C ALA A 410 7.11 -8.73 5.44
N ASN A 411 6.26 -8.59 4.43
CA ASN A 411 6.54 -9.04 3.07
C ASN A 411 7.20 -7.98 2.19
N THR A 412 7.55 -6.81 2.74
CA THR A 412 8.20 -5.75 1.96
C THR A 412 9.52 -6.25 1.37
N HIS A 413 9.56 -6.34 0.05
CA HIS A 413 10.75 -6.69 -0.70
C HIS A 413 11.62 -5.45 -0.96
N ARG A 414 11.00 -4.28 -1.13
CA ARG A 414 11.71 -3.04 -1.42
C ARG A 414 10.99 -1.87 -0.78
N LEU A 415 11.73 -0.98 -0.14
CA LEU A 415 11.23 0.26 0.43
C LEU A 415 11.89 1.42 -0.29
N ALA A 416 11.11 2.28 -0.94
CA ALA A 416 11.60 3.50 -1.55
C ALA A 416 11.13 4.71 -0.75
N VAL A 417 12.06 5.63 -0.49
CA VAL A 417 11.80 6.96 0.03
C VAL A 417 12.25 7.95 -1.02
N SER A 418 11.37 8.83 -1.48
CA SER A 418 11.73 9.98 -2.31
C SER A 418 11.42 11.27 -1.56
N ALA A 419 12.31 12.24 -1.66
CA ALA A 419 12.10 13.57 -1.12
C ALA A 419 12.59 14.61 -2.13
N VAL A 420 11.68 15.45 -2.60
CA VAL A 420 11.98 16.45 -3.62
C VAL A 420 11.46 17.84 -3.24
N PRO A 421 11.96 18.90 -3.88
CA PRO A 421 11.42 20.24 -3.75
C PRO A 421 9.93 20.27 -4.11
N GLY A 422 9.09 20.79 -3.21
CA GLY A 422 7.74 21.17 -3.57
C GLY A 422 7.71 22.52 -4.31
N PRO A 423 6.55 22.93 -4.85
CA PRO A 423 6.42 24.16 -5.64
C PRO A 423 6.89 25.44 -4.93
N GLN A 424 6.96 25.44 -3.60
CA GLN A 424 7.38 26.61 -2.80
C GLN A 424 8.84 26.51 -2.29
N HIS A 425 9.62 25.54 -2.78
CA HIS A 425 11.00 25.35 -2.35
C HIS A 425 11.96 26.43 -2.86
N GLU A 426 12.83 26.95 -1.99
CA GLU A 426 13.87 27.91 -2.36
C GLU A 426 15.13 27.24 -2.92
N GLU A 427 15.67 27.79 -4.02
CA GLU A 427 16.62 27.13 -4.94
C GLU A 427 18.02 26.80 -4.37
N THR A 428 18.36 27.22 -3.15
CA THR A 428 19.71 27.05 -2.59
C THR A 428 19.79 26.08 -1.42
N SER A 429 18.66 25.56 -0.94
CA SER A 429 18.58 24.88 0.34
C SER A 429 18.59 23.36 0.20
N LYS A 430 19.67 22.70 0.64
CA LYS A 430 19.81 21.24 0.60
C LYS A 430 19.31 20.58 1.87
N PHE A 431 18.87 19.33 1.75
CA PHE A 431 18.48 18.48 2.86
C PHE A 431 18.98 17.05 2.67
N SER A 432 18.93 16.27 3.73
CA SER A 432 19.29 14.84 3.75
C SER A 432 18.14 14.03 4.36
N LEU A 433 18.03 12.79 3.92
CA LEU A 433 17.19 11.78 4.55
C LEU A 433 18.05 10.88 5.43
N TYR A 434 17.51 10.48 6.58
CA TYR A 434 18.11 9.47 7.44
C TYR A 434 17.02 8.48 7.82
N LEU A 435 17.31 7.19 7.72
CA LEU A 435 16.35 6.12 7.97
C LEU A 435 16.98 5.10 8.92
N SER A 436 16.26 4.72 9.97
CA SER A 436 16.67 3.68 10.92
C SER A 436 15.51 2.81 11.34
N LYS A 437 15.82 1.55 11.68
CA LYS A 437 14.87 0.63 12.30
C LYS A 437 14.83 0.82 13.82
N GLY A 438 13.63 1.01 14.38
CA GLY A 438 13.38 1.00 15.83
C GLY A 438 13.82 2.24 16.64
N SER A 439 14.83 2.99 16.22
CA SER A 439 15.24 4.26 16.86
C SER A 439 15.14 5.45 15.90
N TRP A 440 14.96 6.66 16.44
CA TRP A 440 14.94 7.88 15.64
C TRP A 440 16.33 8.21 15.09
N PRO A 441 16.51 8.30 13.76
CA PRO A 441 17.81 8.59 13.20
C PRO A 441 18.19 10.07 13.37
N SER A 442 19.50 10.32 13.29
CA SER A 442 20.13 11.63 13.35
C SER A 442 21.25 11.75 12.32
N ALA A 443 21.86 12.91 12.19
CA ALA A 443 23.00 13.10 11.28
C ALA A 443 24.23 12.21 11.62
N ASN A 444 24.33 11.71 12.85
CA ASN A 444 25.47 10.93 13.36
C ASN A 444 25.15 9.46 13.64
N ASP A 445 23.86 9.09 13.62
CA ASP A 445 23.36 7.77 14.00
C ASP A 445 22.16 7.43 13.10
N TYR A 446 22.38 6.54 12.14
CA TYR A 446 21.41 6.15 11.12
C TYR A 446 21.81 4.79 10.52
N ASP A 447 20.83 4.06 9.98
CA ASP A 447 21.09 2.83 9.21
C ASP A 447 21.36 3.17 7.75
N TYR A 448 20.50 4.02 7.17
CA TYR A 448 20.60 4.50 5.79
C TYR A 448 20.57 6.03 5.73
N LYS A 449 21.35 6.61 4.83
CA LYS A 449 21.40 8.06 4.61
C LYS A 449 21.31 8.41 3.13
N GLY A 450 20.38 9.31 2.83
CA GLY A 450 20.28 9.96 1.53
C GLY A 450 21.34 11.04 1.41
N ARG A 451 21.74 11.31 0.16
CA ARG A 451 22.68 12.39 -0.12
C ARG A 451 22.12 13.75 0.33
N GLU A 452 23.01 14.64 0.74
CA GLU A 452 22.64 16.05 0.90
C GLU A 452 22.50 16.73 -0.46
N ALA A 453 21.26 17.00 -0.85
CA ALA A 453 20.92 17.61 -2.13
C ALA A 453 19.56 18.32 -2.03
N TRP A 454 19.15 19.00 -3.10
CA TRP A 454 17.82 19.61 -3.17
C TRP A 454 16.74 18.55 -3.43
N ASN A 455 17.11 17.43 -4.03
CA ASN A 455 16.32 16.22 -4.13
C ASN A 455 17.16 15.04 -3.61
N THR A 456 16.57 14.16 -2.84
CA THR A 456 17.28 13.02 -2.29
C THR A 456 16.33 11.88 -2.05
N SER A 457 16.87 10.68 -2.03
CA SER A 457 16.08 9.47 -1.97
C SER A 457 16.88 8.35 -1.30
N LEU A 458 16.17 7.33 -0.83
CA LEU A 458 16.72 6.19 -0.11
C LEU A 458 15.97 4.93 -0.48
N GLY A 459 16.70 3.86 -0.76
CA GLY A 459 16.14 2.54 -1.02
C GLY A 459 16.62 1.56 0.03
N VAL A 460 15.74 0.66 0.48
CA VAL A 460 16.13 -0.51 1.28
C VAL A 460 15.59 -1.76 0.61
N THR A 461 16.48 -2.69 0.30
CA THR A 461 16.12 -4.00 -0.23
C THR A 461 15.92 -4.98 0.92
N LYS A 462 14.81 -5.71 0.89
CA LYS A 462 14.35 -6.65 1.92
C LYS A 462 14.41 -6.04 3.34
N PRO A 463 13.79 -4.87 3.56
CA PRO A 463 13.77 -4.27 4.88
C PRO A 463 13.09 -5.21 5.89
N ALA A 464 13.65 -5.29 7.09
CA ALA A 464 13.02 -6.08 8.14
C ALA A 464 11.70 -5.43 8.60
N ALA A 465 10.68 -6.27 8.82
CA ALA A 465 9.34 -5.86 9.26
C ALA A 465 9.34 -4.98 10.53
N GLY A 466 8.31 -4.16 10.67
CA GLY A 466 7.97 -3.42 11.88
C GLY A 466 8.28 -1.92 11.80
N LYS A 467 8.54 -1.30 12.96
CA LYS A 467 8.70 0.15 13.06
C LYS A 467 10.05 0.65 12.53
N TRP A 468 9.96 1.64 11.66
CA TRP A 468 11.06 2.41 11.10
C TRP A 468 10.84 3.90 11.35
N HIS A 469 11.92 4.64 11.38
CA HIS A 469 11.92 6.07 11.62
C HIS A 469 12.70 6.76 10.51
N LEU A 470 12.05 7.69 9.83
CA LEU A 470 12.61 8.54 8.81
C LEU A 470 12.78 9.96 9.37
N ALA A 471 13.94 10.56 9.13
CA ALA A 471 14.21 11.94 9.44
C ALA A 471 14.62 12.71 8.18
N VAL A 472 14.01 13.88 7.99
CA VAL A 472 14.37 14.85 6.97
C VAL A 472 15.07 16.00 7.68
N ALA A 473 16.31 16.32 7.31
CA ALA A 473 17.06 17.36 8.00
C ALA A 473 17.87 18.25 7.05
N SER A 474 18.04 19.51 7.42
CA SER A 474 18.94 20.45 6.75
C SER A 474 20.02 20.94 7.72
N LYS A 475 21.11 21.50 7.20
CA LYS A 475 22.21 22.08 8.00
C LYS A 475 21.90 23.50 8.48
N ASN A 476 20.82 23.66 9.24
CA ASN A 476 20.32 24.95 9.73
C ASN A 476 19.73 25.88 8.66
N THR A 477 19.35 25.32 7.51
CA THR A 477 18.71 26.08 6.42
C THR A 477 17.21 25.90 6.49
N ALA A 478 16.44 26.99 6.50
CA ALA A 478 14.99 26.88 6.46
C ALA A 478 14.54 26.39 5.08
N ILE A 479 13.59 25.45 5.05
CA ILE A 479 13.03 24.87 3.83
C ILE A 479 11.55 24.68 4.05
N ASP A 480 10.71 25.32 3.24
CA ASP A 480 9.28 25.39 3.53
C ASP A 480 8.45 24.26 2.91
N ASP A 481 8.94 23.65 1.84
CA ASP A 481 8.17 22.68 1.06
C ASP A 481 9.06 21.58 0.48
N ILE A 482 9.18 20.48 1.24
CA ILE A 482 9.80 19.23 0.80
C ILE A 482 8.70 18.18 0.71
N ILE A 483 8.44 17.62 -0.46
CA ILE A 483 7.47 16.54 -0.61
C ILE A 483 8.19 15.22 -0.37
N VAL A 484 7.80 14.50 0.68
CA VAL A 484 8.36 13.19 1.05
C VAL A 484 7.34 12.11 0.79
N ARG A 485 7.73 11.09 0.03
CA ARG A 485 6.95 9.88 -0.22
C ARG A 485 7.72 8.65 0.23
N VAL A 486 6.99 7.70 0.80
CA VAL A 486 7.53 6.41 1.24
C VAL A 486 6.63 5.30 0.73
N GLN A 487 7.19 4.38 -0.03
CA GLN A 487 6.47 3.25 -0.62
C GLN A 487 7.16 1.94 -0.30
N ALA A 488 6.37 0.96 0.10
CA ALA A 488 6.77 -0.44 0.21
C ALA A 488 6.31 -1.20 -1.04
N PHE A 489 7.18 -2.04 -1.59
CA PHE A 489 6.91 -2.93 -2.70
C PHE A 489 7.09 -4.39 -2.29
N THR A 490 6.32 -5.27 -2.93
CA THR A 490 6.36 -6.73 -2.71
C THR A 490 6.37 -7.47 -4.03
N GLU A 491 6.91 -8.69 -4.05
CA GLU A 491 6.91 -9.55 -5.23
C GLU A 491 5.49 -10.05 -5.60
N SER A 492 5.31 -10.50 -6.84
CA SER A 492 3.98 -10.78 -7.39
C SER A 492 3.27 -11.91 -6.66
N GLY A 493 2.04 -11.67 -6.22
CA GLY A 493 1.15 -12.68 -5.65
C GLY A 493 1.00 -12.59 -4.14
N GLU A 494 1.93 -11.92 -3.45
CA GLU A 494 1.76 -11.57 -2.04
C GLU A 494 1.01 -10.25 -1.91
N GLU A 495 0.11 -10.19 -0.94
CA GLU A 495 -0.69 -9.00 -0.67
C GLU A 495 0.06 -8.16 0.36
N ILE A 496 0.34 -6.89 0.08
CA ILE A 496 0.96 -5.99 1.07
C ILE A 496 -0.10 -5.68 2.12
N VAL A 497 -0.07 -6.41 3.23
CA VAL A 497 -0.92 -6.11 4.37
C VAL A 497 -0.11 -5.17 5.27
N PRO A 498 -0.55 -3.92 5.52
CA PRO A 498 0.11 -3.06 6.48
C PRO A 498 0.12 -3.76 7.84
N ASP A 499 1.31 -4.03 8.38
CA ASP A 499 1.48 -4.84 9.60
C ASP A 499 0.88 -4.22 10.88
N GLU A 500 0.30 -3.02 10.81
CA GLU A 500 -0.42 -2.40 11.94
C GLU A 500 -1.66 -1.65 11.43
N VAL A 501 -2.56 -2.36 10.76
CA VAL A 501 -3.96 -1.96 10.91
C VAL A 501 -4.42 -2.51 12.25
N SER A 502 -4.69 -1.62 13.21
CA SER A 502 -5.16 -1.99 14.55
C SER A 502 -6.31 -2.99 14.43
N THR A 503 -6.34 -4.05 15.25
CA THR A 503 -7.48 -5.00 15.29
C THR A 503 -8.70 -4.41 15.98
N SER A 504 -8.57 -3.19 16.53
CA SER A 504 -9.64 -2.45 17.20
C SER A 504 -9.61 -0.97 16.83
N LEU A 505 -10.77 -0.31 16.87
CA LEU A 505 -10.86 1.15 16.68
C LEU A 505 -10.14 1.90 17.81
N GLN A 506 -9.19 2.76 17.47
CA GLN A 506 -8.39 3.54 18.41
C GLN A 506 -9.00 4.93 18.63
N ASN A 507 -8.85 5.43 19.88
CA ASN A 507 -9.34 6.75 20.29
C ASN A 507 -10.81 6.99 19.89
N ALA A 508 -11.65 5.97 20.08
CA ALA A 508 -12.99 5.95 19.52
C ALA A 508 -13.95 6.99 20.14
N GLY A 509 -13.64 7.50 21.33
CA GLY A 509 -14.38 8.61 21.96
C GLY A 509 -13.57 9.91 22.04
N ALA A 510 -12.53 10.09 21.22
CA ALA A 510 -11.66 11.30 21.25
C ALA A 510 -10.91 11.57 22.59
N GLU A 511 -10.99 10.66 23.57
CA GLU A 511 -10.50 10.86 24.93
C GLU A 511 -8.98 11.09 25.07
N THR A 512 -8.19 10.82 24.04
CA THR A 512 -6.76 11.18 24.02
C THR A 512 -6.52 12.70 23.87
N GLY A 513 -7.57 13.48 23.61
CA GLY A 513 -7.49 14.94 23.44
C GLY A 513 -6.89 15.38 22.11
N ASN A 514 -6.64 14.46 21.17
CA ASN A 514 -6.17 14.73 19.82
C ASN A 514 -6.72 13.68 18.84
N LEU A 515 -6.32 13.73 17.55
CA LEU A 515 -6.77 12.81 16.50
C LEU A 515 -5.93 11.52 16.41
N SER A 516 -5.23 11.09 17.47
CA SER A 516 -4.45 9.84 17.43
C SER A 516 -5.32 8.67 16.95
N GLY A 517 -4.78 7.86 16.04
CA GLY A 517 -5.51 6.76 15.39
C GLY A 517 -6.41 7.17 14.22
N TRP A 518 -6.68 8.46 14.00
CA TRP A 518 -7.53 8.95 12.91
C TRP A 518 -6.72 9.73 11.87
N LYS A 519 -6.92 9.41 10.60
CA LYS A 519 -6.35 10.13 9.47
C LYS A 519 -7.32 11.21 9.00
N LEU A 520 -6.91 12.48 9.07
CA LEU A 520 -7.61 13.59 8.42
C LEU A 520 -7.39 13.49 6.90
N THR A 521 -8.44 13.18 6.15
CA THR A 521 -8.35 12.97 4.70
C THR A 521 -8.80 14.17 3.91
N GLN A 522 -9.70 14.99 4.46
CA GLN A 522 -10.17 16.21 3.80
C GLN A 522 -10.68 17.22 4.82
N GLY A 523 -10.46 18.51 4.58
CA GLY A 523 -10.98 19.57 5.43
C GLY A 523 -10.33 19.61 6.82
N GLN A 524 -11.14 19.82 7.86
CA GLN A 524 -10.72 19.96 9.24
C GLN A 524 -11.61 19.16 10.19
N PHE A 525 -10.98 18.33 11.01
CA PHE A 525 -11.56 17.78 12.24
C PHE A 525 -10.69 18.17 13.41
N ARG A 526 -11.29 18.24 14.60
CA ARG A 526 -10.58 18.47 15.85
C ARG A 526 -11.27 17.74 17.00
N VAL A 527 -10.55 17.67 18.10
CA VAL A 527 -11.05 17.16 19.36
C VAL A 527 -11.18 18.32 20.34
N VAL A 528 -12.36 18.48 20.95
CA VAL A 528 -12.68 19.61 21.83
C VAL A 528 -13.36 19.14 23.11
N THR A 529 -13.30 19.96 24.16
CA THR A 529 -14.03 19.73 25.42
C THR A 529 -15.40 20.40 25.45
N SER A 530 -15.65 21.37 24.58
CA SER A 530 -16.94 22.04 24.38
C SER A 530 -16.96 22.82 23.07
N GLN A 531 -18.15 22.93 22.47
CA GLN A 531 -18.39 23.83 21.33
C GLN A 531 -19.88 24.18 21.28
N ASP A 532 -20.22 25.45 21.04
CA ASP A 532 -21.61 25.93 20.90
C ASP A 532 -22.55 25.52 22.06
N GLY A 533 -21.97 25.40 23.26
CA GLY A 533 -22.66 24.95 24.48
C GLY A 533 -22.95 23.45 24.55
N ILE A 534 -22.42 22.66 23.63
CA ILE A 534 -22.46 21.19 23.63
C ILE A 534 -21.24 20.67 24.40
N LEU A 535 -21.48 19.71 25.27
CA LEU A 535 -20.48 18.97 26.05
C LEU A 535 -20.37 17.53 25.51
N PRO A 536 -19.26 16.81 25.76
CA PRO A 536 -19.09 15.40 25.39
C PRO A 536 -20.27 14.55 25.86
N ALA A 537 -20.65 13.53 25.09
CA ALA A 537 -21.70 12.60 25.49
C ALA A 537 -21.26 11.78 26.71
N LYS A 538 -19.98 11.42 26.72
CA LYS A 538 -19.27 10.74 27.80
C LYS A 538 -17.82 11.23 27.79
N GLY A 539 -17.13 11.06 28.91
CA GLY A 539 -15.71 11.42 28.97
C GLY A 539 -15.47 12.94 28.94
N LYS A 540 -14.32 13.34 28.40
CA LYS A 540 -13.82 14.72 28.44
C LYS A 540 -13.80 15.38 27.07
N TYR A 541 -13.74 14.61 25.99
CA TYR A 541 -13.49 15.13 24.65
C TYR A 541 -14.47 14.54 23.64
N PHE A 542 -14.74 15.26 22.55
CA PHE A 542 -15.50 14.74 21.42
C PHE A 542 -14.96 15.27 20.08
N PHE A 543 -15.32 14.61 18.98
CA PHE A 543 -14.93 15.01 17.63
C PHE A 543 -15.87 16.09 17.10
N THR A 544 -15.31 17.13 16.48
CA THR A 544 -16.10 18.16 15.79
C THR A 544 -15.41 18.63 14.51
N ALA A 545 -16.24 18.98 13.53
CA ALA A 545 -15.83 19.58 12.27
C ALA A 545 -15.62 21.11 12.37
N ARG A 546 -15.10 21.73 11.30
CA ARG A 546 -14.63 23.13 11.17
C ARG A 546 -15.37 24.21 11.99
N ILE A 547 -14.64 25.24 12.49
CA ILE A 547 -15.24 26.41 13.20
C ILE A 547 -15.64 27.55 12.25
N ASN A 548 -15.07 27.62 11.05
CA ASN A 548 -15.37 28.66 10.06
C ASN A 548 -14.81 28.25 8.68
N ASN A 549 -15.11 29.05 7.67
CA ASN A 549 -14.65 28.82 6.29
C ASN A 549 -13.16 29.16 6.06
N SER A 550 -12.47 29.83 6.99
CA SER A 550 -11.07 30.23 6.78
C SER A 550 -10.06 29.09 6.95
N ALA A 551 -10.48 27.97 7.53
CA ALA A 551 -9.65 26.78 7.79
C ALA A 551 -9.94 25.61 6.82
N ALA A 552 -10.89 25.76 5.89
CA ALA A 552 -11.27 24.71 4.95
C ALA A 552 -10.72 25.06 3.57
N ASN A 553 -9.87 24.20 3.00
CA ASN A 553 -9.31 24.29 1.65
C ASN A 553 -10.38 24.19 0.53
N ASN A 554 -11.47 24.97 0.59
CA ASN A 554 -12.68 24.87 -0.23
C ASN A 554 -13.38 23.50 -0.24
N ALA A 555 -13.16 22.67 0.79
CA ALA A 555 -13.77 21.35 0.88
C ALA A 555 -15.28 21.42 1.17
N THR A 556 -16.07 20.71 0.36
CA THR A 556 -17.55 20.58 0.50
C THR A 556 -17.97 19.83 1.77
N HIS A 557 -17.08 19.00 2.32
CA HIS A 557 -17.22 18.33 3.61
C HIS A 557 -15.85 18.21 4.32
N ASP A 558 -15.86 18.03 5.64
CA ASP A 558 -14.68 17.59 6.39
C ASP A 558 -14.71 16.07 6.54
N GLN A 559 -13.55 15.42 6.60
CA GLN A 559 -13.48 13.96 6.68
C GLN A 559 -12.27 13.46 7.48
N ILE A 560 -12.54 12.52 8.39
CA ILE A 560 -11.53 11.65 9.02
C ILE A 560 -11.83 10.18 8.72
N SER A 561 -10.81 9.34 8.77
CA SER A 561 -10.95 7.89 8.58
C SER A 561 -10.00 7.10 9.47
N GLN A 562 -10.36 5.85 9.75
CA GLN A 562 -9.50 4.87 10.40
C GLN A 562 -9.75 3.49 9.79
N SER A 563 -8.67 2.76 9.47
CA SER A 563 -8.74 1.36 9.01
C SER A 563 -8.53 0.42 10.20
N ILE A 564 -9.26 -0.70 10.22
CA ILE A 564 -9.21 -1.77 11.21
C ILE A 564 -8.93 -3.10 10.50
N ALA A 565 -7.99 -3.90 11.01
CA ALA A 565 -7.71 -5.23 10.48
C ALA A 565 -8.84 -6.19 10.85
N LEU A 566 -9.28 -7.00 9.89
CA LEU A 566 -10.22 -8.08 10.13
C LEU A 566 -9.49 -9.40 10.33
N ASP A 567 -9.89 -10.18 11.33
CA ASP A 567 -9.38 -11.53 11.53
C ASP A 567 -9.83 -12.44 10.37
N LYS A 568 -8.86 -12.89 9.57
CA LYS A 568 -9.11 -13.76 8.41
C LYS A 568 -9.82 -15.07 8.81
N SER A 569 -9.58 -15.59 10.01
CA SER A 569 -10.23 -16.82 10.49
C SER A 569 -11.74 -16.65 10.73
N LEU A 570 -12.16 -15.43 11.10
CA LEU A 570 -13.57 -15.07 11.24
C LEU A 570 -14.19 -14.78 9.87
N VAL A 571 -13.54 -13.94 9.07
CA VAL A 571 -14.16 -13.39 7.84
C VAL A 571 -14.20 -14.40 6.69
N SER A 572 -13.24 -15.32 6.58
CA SER A 572 -13.20 -16.34 5.51
C SER A 572 -14.45 -17.22 5.40
N GLN A 573 -15.28 -17.26 6.46
CA GLN A 573 -16.56 -17.97 6.49
C GLN A 573 -17.70 -17.19 5.79
N GLY A 574 -17.49 -15.91 5.42
CA GLY A 574 -18.44 -15.07 4.68
C GLY A 574 -19.75 -14.74 5.42
N ASN A 575 -19.83 -15.07 6.71
CA ASN A 575 -21.03 -15.06 7.53
C ASN A 575 -20.90 -14.11 8.73
N HIS A 576 -20.16 -13.00 8.61
CA HIS A 576 -20.02 -12.01 9.66
C HIS A 576 -20.48 -10.63 9.18
N VAL A 577 -20.92 -9.80 10.13
CA VAL A 577 -21.31 -8.41 9.95
C VAL A 577 -20.50 -7.56 10.92
N ALA A 578 -19.95 -6.46 10.42
CA ALA A 578 -19.37 -5.45 11.29
C ALA A 578 -20.43 -4.39 11.59
N LYS A 579 -20.57 -4.04 12.87
CA LYS A 579 -21.55 -3.10 13.39
C LYS A 579 -20.84 -2.00 14.16
N LEU A 580 -21.01 -0.77 13.69
CA LEU A 580 -20.47 0.43 14.32
C LEU A 580 -21.61 1.21 14.96
N GLN A 581 -21.52 1.42 16.27
CA GLN A 581 -22.41 2.28 17.05
C GLN A 581 -21.67 3.55 17.41
N PHE A 582 -22.36 4.69 17.44
CA PHE A 582 -21.75 5.97 17.81
C PHE A 582 -22.82 7.00 18.16
N LYS A 583 -22.41 8.08 18.81
CA LYS A 583 -23.27 9.22 19.11
C LYS A 583 -23.02 10.38 18.16
N SER A 584 -24.08 11.07 17.76
CA SER A 584 -23.98 12.30 16.97
C SER A 584 -24.79 13.43 17.59
N ASN A 585 -24.36 14.67 17.37
CA ASN A 585 -25.07 15.88 17.79
C ASN A 585 -24.92 16.97 16.73
N GLY A 586 -25.79 17.96 16.76
CA GLY A 586 -25.67 19.17 15.94
C GLY A 586 -26.70 20.22 16.32
N PHE A 587 -26.93 21.23 15.50
CA PHE A 587 -27.78 22.39 15.81
C PHE A 587 -29.15 22.35 15.09
N GLY A 588 -29.32 21.45 14.12
CA GLY A 588 -30.58 21.21 13.43
C GLY A 588 -30.91 22.23 12.34
N ASP A 589 -29.92 22.98 11.87
CA ASP A 589 -30.02 23.91 10.73
C ASP A 589 -29.82 23.23 9.36
N GLY A 590 -29.59 21.91 9.37
CA GLY A 590 -29.55 21.06 8.19
C GLY A 590 -28.17 20.52 7.84
N ASP A 591 -27.14 20.91 8.57
CA ASP A 591 -25.85 20.22 8.60
C ASP A 591 -26.01 18.78 9.10
N TYR A 592 -25.20 17.88 8.55
CA TYR A 592 -25.31 16.46 8.87
C TYR A 592 -23.97 15.74 8.73
N GLY A 593 -23.82 14.72 9.54
CA GLY A 593 -22.75 13.75 9.43
C GLY A 593 -23.13 12.63 8.47
N THR A 594 -22.16 12.06 7.77
CA THR A 594 -22.31 10.74 7.13
C THR A 594 -21.20 9.84 7.63
N VAL A 595 -21.58 8.73 8.27
CA VAL A 595 -20.63 7.73 8.76
C VAL A 595 -20.73 6.50 7.88
N TYR A 596 -19.61 6.13 7.28
CA TYR A 596 -19.49 4.96 6.41
C TYR A 596 -18.73 3.86 7.15
N LEU A 597 -19.18 2.63 6.91
CA LEU A 597 -18.49 1.41 7.26
C LEU A 597 -18.20 0.65 5.97
N ILE A 598 -16.93 0.51 5.63
CA ILE A 598 -16.48 0.06 4.31
C ILE A 598 -15.62 -1.18 4.46
N ALA A 599 -16.14 -2.33 4.02
CA ALA A 599 -15.38 -3.57 3.93
C ALA A 599 -14.51 -3.54 2.67
N LYS A 600 -13.21 -3.72 2.83
CA LYS A 600 -12.22 -3.71 1.74
C LYS A 600 -11.47 -5.05 1.69
N ASN A 601 -11.07 -5.47 0.49
CA ASN A 601 -10.05 -6.51 0.36
C ASN A 601 -8.68 -5.93 0.72
N ALA A 602 -7.62 -6.74 0.77
CA ALA A 602 -6.31 -6.22 1.17
C ALA A 602 -5.56 -5.53 0.01
N ALA A 603 -6.12 -5.54 -1.21
CA ALA A 603 -5.77 -4.58 -2.26
C ALA A 603 -6.38 -3.19 -2.02
N GLY A 604 -7.16 -2.99 -0.96
CA GLY A 604 -7.82 -1.72 -0.63
C GLY A 604 -9.06 -1.42 -1.46
N ALA A 605 -9.48 -2.34 -2.33
CA ALA A 605 -10.69 -2.19 -3.12
C ALA A 605 -11.93 -2.38 -2.23
N THR A 606 -12.88 -1.46 -2.37
CA THR A 606 -14.18 -1.53 -1.68
C THR A 606 -14.96 -2.73 -2.17
N LEU A 607 -15.27 -3.65 -1.24
CA LEU A 607 -16.11 -4.80 -1.50
C LEU A 607 -17.56 -4.50 -1.15
N LYS A 608 -17.78 -3.81 -0.03
CA LYS A 608 -19.11 -3.43 0.43
C LYS A 608 -19.05 -2.17 1.28
N THR A 609 -20.06 -1.33 1.12
CA THR A 609 -20.20 -0.09 1.90
C THR A 609 -21.58 -0.06 2.51
N ALA A 610 -21.64 0.34 3.77
CA ALA A 610 -22.87 0.80 4.41
C ALA A 610 -22.64 2.21 4.95
N GLN A 611 -23.71 2.99 5.06
CA GLN A 611 -23.64 4.34 5.60
C GLN A 611 -24.89 4.70 6.38
N VAL A 612 -24.76 5.68 7.27
CA VAL A 612 -25.89 6.35 7.91
C VAL A 612 -25.65 7.86 7.91
N ASN A 613 -26.69 8.61 7.55
CA ASN A 613 -26.68 10.06 7.68
C ASN A 613 -27.21 10.43 9.06
N THR A 614 -26.46 11.21 9.82
CA THR A 614 -26.87 11.65 11.16
C THR A 614 -27.89 12.76 11.08
N GLN A 615 -28.67 12.90 12.15
CA GLN A 615 -29.55 14.05 12.34
C GLN A 615 -28.92 14.99 13.38
N GLY A 616 -28.88 16.28 13.09
CA GLY A 616 -28.50 17.31 14.05
C GLY A 616 -29.72 17.75 14.87
N LEU A 617 -29.67 17.60 16.19
CA LEU A 617 -30.65 18.18 17.11
C LEU A 617 -29.91 18.95 18.19
N TYR A 618 -30.25 20.24 18.33
CA TYR A 618 -29.55 21.13 19.25
C TYR A 618 -29.43 20.56 20.67
N LYS A 619 -28.17 20.40 21.13
CA LYS A 619 -27.80 19.89 22.46
C LYS A 619 -28.32 18.50 22.80
N ARG A 620 -28.58 17.66 21.79
CA ARG A 620 -29.03 16.29 22.00
C ARG A 620 -28.15 15.29 21.26
N TRP A 621 -27.43 14.47 22.03
CA TRP A 621 -26.72 13.32 21.49
C TRP A 621 -27.71 12.23 21.08
N LEU A 622 -27.62 11.79 19.83
CA LEU A 622 -28.42 10.73 19.24
C LEU A 622 -27.58 9.48 19.04
N ASP A 623 -28.16 8.32 19.33
CA ASP A 623 -27.54 7.03 19.05
C ASP A 623 -27.73 6.66 17.58
N ASN A 624 -26.63 6.27 16.93
CA ASN A 624 -26.61 5.85 15.54
C ASN A 624 -25.97 4.47 15.43
N THR A 625 -26.32 3.76 14.37
CA THR A 625 -25.73 2.46 14.05
C THR A 625 -25.62 2.30 12.54
N VAL A 626 -24.48 1.78 12.08
CA VAL A 626 -24.27 1.35 10.70
C VAL A 626 -23.68 -0.06 10.72
N SER A 627 -24.19 -0.93 9.86
CA SER A 627 -23.74 -2.33 9.77
C SER A 627 -23.39 -2.68 8.33
N VAL A 628 -22.27 -3.36 8.12
CA VAL A 628 -21.84 -3.84 6.82
C VAL A 628 -21.49 -5.32 6.90
N ASP A 629 -22.04 -6.10 5.99
CA ASP A 629 -21.61 -7.49 5.84
C ASP A 629 -20.14 -7.55 5.48
N LEU A 630 -19.44 -8.56 5.99
CA LEU A 630 -18.04 -8.84 5.66
C LEU A 630 -17.99 -9.97 4.63
N PRO A 631 -17.75 -9.68 3.34
CA PRO A 631 -17.49 -10.72 2.35
C PRO A 631 -16.27 -11.55 2.73
N ALA A 632 -16.21 -12.82 2.30
CA ALA A 632 -15.09 -13.71 2.63
C ALA A 632 -13.70 -13.19 2.21
N GLN A 633 -13.66 -12.25 1.26
CA GLN A 633 -12.45 -11.60 0.76
C GLN A 633 -12.09 -10.31 1.53
N ALA A 634 -12.91 -9.88 2.50
CA ALA A 634 -12.63 -8.69 3.29
C ALA A 634 -11.51 -8.96 4.28
N THR A 635 -10.56 -8.04 4.33
CA THR A 635 -9.39 -8.09 5.22
C THR A 635 -9.25 -6.81 6.03
N LEU A 636 -9.92 -5.74 5.59
CA LEU A 636 -9.90 -4.44 6.20
C LEU A 636 -11.32 -3.91 6.35
N LEU A 637 -11.55 -3.18 7.42
CA LEU A 637 -12.75 -2.40 7.65
C LEU A 637 -12.36 -0.94 7.84
N GLU A 638 -12.85 -0.05 7.00
CA GLU A 638 -12.63 1.39 7.15
C GLU A 638 -13.87 2.07 7.75
N VAL A 639 -13.65 2.78 8.85
CA VAL A 639 -14.60 3.73 9.42
C VAL A 639 -14.28 5.11 8.87
N GLN A 640 -15.19 5.68 8.09
CA GLN A 640 -15.04 7.03 7.54
C GLN A 640 -16.15 7.92 8.09
N VAL A 641 -15.76 9.08 8.61
CA VAL A 641 -16.68 10.06 9.18
C VAL A 641 -16.59 11.34 8.36
N GLN A 642 -17.69 11.72 7.72
CA GLN A 642 -17.83 12.96 6.99
C GLN A 642 -18.75 13.92 7.74
N ALA A 643 -18.40 15.20 7.78
CA ALA A 643 -19.28 16.27 8.22
C ALA A 643 -19.60 17.18 7.03
N THR A 644 -20.86 17.23 6.64
CA THR A 644 -21.34 18.00 5.49
C THR A 644 -22.10 19.22 5.98
N LYS A 645 -21.62 20.38 5.53
CA LYS A 645 -22.24 21.67 5.81
C LYS A 645 -23.26 22.02 4.73
N LYS A 646 -24.49 22.32 5.12
CA LYS A 646 -25.59 22.70 4.22
C LYS A 646 -25.77 24.21 4.11
N ALA A 647 -25.54 24.96 5.19
CA ALA A 647 -25.62 26.42 5.20
C ALA A 647 -24.66 27.03 6.25
N GLY A 648 -24.36 28.32 6.15
CA GLY A 648 -23.52 29.01 7.15
C GLY A 648 -22.00 28.80 7.00
N ALA A 649 -21.24 29.17 8.03
CA ALA A 649 -19.78 29.17 8.03
C ALA A 649 -19.15 28.05 8.89
N THR A 650 -19.87 27.55 9.87
CA THR A 650 -19.48 26.46 10.78
C THR A 650 -19.99 25.13 10.26
N SER A 651 -19.33 24.02 10.62
CA SER A 651 -19.99 22.72 10.64
C SER A 651 -20.18 22.35 12.10
N ASP A 652 -21.43 22.35 12.51
CA ASP A 652 -21.96 22.02 13.84
C ASP A 652 -22.19 20.50 14.00
N VAL A 653 -21.53 19.67 13.18
CA VAL A 653 -21.63 18.22 13.27
C VAL A 653 -20.61 17.69 14.28
N HIS A 654 -21.11 16.96 15.27
CA HIS A 654 -20.31 16.42 16.36
C HIS A 654 -20.50 14.92 16.49
N PHE A 655 -19.43 14.22 16.87
CA PHE A 655 -19.44 12.76 17.06
C PHE A 655 -18.72 12.37 18.34
N ASP A 656 -19.17 11.29 18.96
CA ASP A 656 -18.59 10.75 20.19
C ASP A 656 -18.87 9.24 20.32
N ASP A 657 -18.15 8.56 21.22
CA ASP A 657 -18.36 7.18 21.64
C ASP A 657 -18.52 6.16 20.49
N PHE A 658 -17.60 6.14 19.53
CA PHE A 658 -17.60 5.09 18.51
C PHE A 658 -17.31 3.71 19.15
N ILE A 659 -18.10 2.70 18.82
CA ILE A 659 -17.98 1.32 19.31
C ILE A 659 -18.14 0.40 18.09
N LEU A 660 -17.07 -0.34 17.77
CA LEU A 660 -17.05 -1.28 16.66
C LEU A 660 -17.09 -2.72 17.18
N ASN A 661 -18.09 -3.49 16.74
CA ASN A 661 -18.22 -4.92 17.02
C ASN A 661 -18.26 -5.71 15.70
N ILE A 662 -17.66 -6.90 15.69
CA ILE A 662 -17.78 -7.85 14.59
C ILE A 662 -18.52 -9.07 15.13
N GLU A 663 -19.67 -9.36 14.55
CA GLU A 663 -20.57 -10.44 14.97
C GLU A 663 -20.88 -11.36 13.80
N LYS A 664 -21.27 -12.61 14.06
CA LYS A 664 -21.78 -13.48 12.99
C LYS A 664 -23.09 -12.91 12.46
N LYS A 665 -23.28 -12.93 11.15
CA LYS A 665 -24.57 -12.69 10.51
C LYS A 665 -25.59 -13.62 11.13
N SER A 666 -26.62 -13.05 11.73
CA SER A 666 -27.89 -13.74 11.87
C SER A 666 -28.48 -13.93 10.46
N ASN A 667 -29.05 -15.10 10.20
CA ASN A 667 -29.66 -15.43 8.90
C ASN A 667 -31.09 -14.88 8.79
N ASP A 668 -31.41 -13.70 9.34
CA ASP A 668 -32.79 -13.24 9.38
C ASP A 668 -32.95 -11.86 8.72
N GLY A 669 -33.41 -11.93 7.48
CA GLY A 669 -34.00 -10.84 6.71
C GLY A 669 -35.40 -11.19 6.22
N ASP A 670 -36.18 -11.92 7.03
CA ASP A 670 -37.64 -12.00 6.91
C ASP A 670 -38.23 -11.05 7.96
N ASP A 671 -39.31 -10.32 7.65
CA ASP A 671 -40.08 -9.60 8.68
C ASP A 671 -40.91 -10.61 9.47
N ASN A 672 -40.19 -11.46 10.20
CA ASN A 672 -40.66 -12.43 11.15
C ASN A 672 -39.46 -12.71 12.05
N GLN A 673 -39.33 -11.97 13.16
CA GLN A 673 -38.31 -12.25 14.16
C GLN A 673 -38.37 -13.75 14.48
N PRO A 674 -37.29 -14.55 14.33
CA PRO A 674 -37.36 -15.97 14.70
C PRO A 674 -37.86 -16.02 16.13
N GLU A 675 -38.97 -16.71 16.36
CA GLU A 675 -39.51 -16.88 17.69
C GLU A 675 -38.42 -17.55 18.53
N ASN A 676 -37.86 -16.82 19.49
CA ASN A 676 -36.84 -17.37 20.38
C ASN A 676 -37.47 -18.51 21.19
N HIS A 677 -37.11 -19.74 20.88
CA HIS A 677 -37.60 -20.92 21.56
C HIS A 677 -36.79 -21.09 22.85
N ALA A 678 -37.49 -21.12 23.99
CA ALA A 678 -36.82 -21.30 25.27
C ALA A 678 -35.94 -22.57 25.27
N PRO A 679 -34.77 -22.54 25.93
CA PRO A 679 -33.85 -23.67 25.93
C PRO A 679 -34.45 -24.90 26.61
N THR A 680 -33.93 -26.09 26.31
CA THR A 680 -34.20 -27.29 27.11
C THR A 680 -33.14 -27.40 28.20
N ALA A 681 -33.54 -27.24 29.45
CA ALA A 681 -32.67 -27.48 30.59
C ALA A 681 -32.62 -28.98 30.94
N VAL A 682 -31.42 -29.50 31.16
CA VAL A 682 -31.18 -30.84 31.69
C VAL A 682 -30.35 -30.71 32.96
N ALA A 683 -30.71 -31.43 34.03
CA ALA A 683 -29.96 -31.45 35.27
C ALA A 683 -29.63 -32.89 35.68
N LYS A 684 -28.35 -33.15 35.99
CA LYS A 684 -27.88 -34.44 36.52
C LYS A 684 -26.91 -34.22 37.67
N ALA A 685 -27.04 -35.02 38.72
CA ALA A 685 -26.07 -35.06 39.82
C ALA A 685 -25.20 -36.31 39.72
N THR A 686 -23.88 -36.15 39.79
CA THR A 686 -22.92 -37.27 39.73
C THR A 686 -21.89 -37.17 40.86
N PRO A 687 -21.85 -38.15 41.77
CA PRO A 687 -22.85 -39.22 41.95
C PRO A 687 -24.17 -38.66 42.51
N ALA A 688 -25.30 -39.29 42.17
CA ALA A 688 -26.62 -38.94 42.72
C ALA A 688 -26.80 -39.41 44.18
N GLU A 689 -25.89 -40.27 44.67
CA GLU A 689 -25.85 -40.71 46.06
C GLU A 689 -24.42 -40.62 46.61
N ILE A 690 -24.24 -40.11 47.83
CA ILE A 690 -22.96 -40.06 48.54
C ILE A 690 -23.10 -40.60 49.98
N THR A 691 -22.01 -41.04 50.57
CA THR A 691 -21.96 -41.52 51.96
C THR A 691 -20.92 -40.72 52.75
N GLY A 692 -21.29 -40.19 53.92
CA GLY A 692 -20.42 -39.29 54.70
C GLY A 692 -20.30 -37.91 54.06
N SER A 693 -19.24 -37.16 54.38
CA SER A 693 -18.93 -35.91 53.66
C SER A 693 -18.40 -36.22 52.26
N GLY A 694 -18.64 -35.32 51.32
CA GLY A 694 -18.21 -35.55 49.93
C GLY A 694 -18.53 -34.38 49.02
N SER A 695 -18.28 -34.58 47.73
CA SER A 695 -18.62 -33.61 46.71
C SER A 695 -19.37 -34.26 45.56
N VAL A 696 -20.37 -33.55 45.03
CA VAL A 696 -21.16 -33.98 43.88
C VAL A 696 -21.04 -32.92 42.80
N ILE A 697 -20.88 -33.37 41.56
CA ILE A 697 -20.95 -32.52 40.38
C ILE A 697 -22.40 -32.43 39.94
N LEU A 698 -22.94 -31.22 39.92
CA LEU A 698 -24.21 -30.89 39.31
C LEU A 698 -23.93 -30.46 37.88
N SER A 699 -24.44 -31.20 36.90
CA SER A 699 -24.15 -31.02 35.50
C SER A 699 -25.41 -30.71 34.70
N ALA A 700 -25.30 -29.67 33.89
CA ALA A 700 -26.30 -29.27 32.91
C ALA A 700 -25.91 -29.73 31.51
N VAL A 701 -24.93 -30.65 31.41
CA VAL A 701 -24.49 -31.25 30.15
C VAL A 701 -25.66 -32.04 29.57
N GLY A 702 -26.04 -31.67 28.34
CA GLY A 702 -27.26 -32.12 27.68
C GLY A 702 -28.36 -31.05 27.62
N SER A 703 -28.19 -29.90 28.29
CA SER A 703 -29.01 -28.73 28.00
C SER A 703 -28.65 -28.22 26.61
N SER A 704 -29.68 -27.85 25.86
CA SER A 704 -29.53 -27.39 24.47
C SER A 704 -30.58 -26.35 24.18
N ASP A 705 -30.22 -25.39 23.36
CA ASP A 705 -31.15 -24.45 22.81
C ASP A 705 -31.62 -24.92 21.42
N PRO A 706 -32.92 -24.96 21.12
CA PRO A 706 -33.43 -25.34 19.80
C PRO A 706 -32.91 -24.44 18.68
N ASP A 707 -32.65 -23.16 18.98
CA ASP A 707 -32.12 -22.16 18.05
C ASP A 707 -30.58 -22.11 18.06
N GLY A 708 -29.95 -22.93 18.93
CA GLY A 708 -28.50 -23.06 19.05
C GLY A 708 -27.85 -21.93 19.85
N ASP A 709 -28.64 -21.14 20.59
CA ASP A 709 -28.17 -20.04 21.39
C ASP A 709 -27.18 -20.42 22.50
N SER A 710 -26.37 -19.43 22.87
CA SER A 710 -25.44 -19.59 23.99
C SER A 710 -26.19 -19.61 25.32
N LEU A 711 -25.90 -20.62 26.13
CA LEU A 711 -26.61 -20.86 27.38
C LEU A 711 -25.82 -20.38 28.60
N LYS A 712 -26.47 -19.56 29.43
CA LYS A 712 -26.03 -19.23 30.78
C LYS A 712 -26.69 -20.16 31.78
N TYR A 713 -25.95 -20.54 32.79
CA TYR A 713 -26.41 -21.49 33.81
C TYR A 713 -26.46 -20.79 35.16
N GLN A 714 -27.44 -21.14 35.98
CA GLN A 714 -27.48 -20.73 37.38
C GLN A 714 -28.04 -21.88 38.22
N TRP A 715 -27.16 -22.53 38.96
CA TRP A 715 -27.50 -23.55 39.94
C TRP A 715 -27.92 -22.94 41.27
N ARG A 716 -28.96 -23.50 41.88
CA ARG A 716 -29.44 -23.16 43.22
C ARG A 716 -29.92 -24.41 43.94
N GLN A 717 -29.69 -24.46 45.25
CA GLN A 717 -30.39 -25.42 46.11
C GLN A 717 -31.82 -24.94 46.34
N ILE A 718 -32.79 -25.84 46.19
CA ILE A 718 -34.23 -25.55 46.35
C ILE A 718 -34.89 -26.37 47.47
N SER A 719 -34.20 -27.36 48.05
CA SER A 719 -34.69 -28.08 49.24
C SER A 719 -34.53 -27.25 50.51
N SER A 720 -35.53 -27.33 51.41
CA SER A 720 -35.55 -26.69 52.73
C SER A 720 -34.56 -27.26 53.77
N GLY A 721 -33.67 -28.18 53.37
CA GLY A 721 -32.64 -28.77 54.22
C GLY A 721 -31.40 -27.85 54.42
N PRO A 722 -30.34 -28.37 55.05
CA PRO A 722 -29.09 -27.62 55.28
C PRO A 722 -28.55 -27.01 54.00
N GLN A 723 -28.11 -25.75 54.06
CA GLN A 723 -27.59 -25.05 52.88
C GLN A 723 -26.22 -25.61 52.47
N ILE A 724 -26.09 -25.97 51.20
CA ILE A 724 -24.88 -26.51 50.58
C ILE A 724 -24.18 -25.41 49.79
N THR A 725 -22.87 -25.28 49.99
CA THR A 725 -22.06 -24.36 49.19
C THR A 725 -21.88 -24.91 47.78
N LEU A 726 -22.26 -24.12 46.78
CA LEU A 726 -22.05 -24.41 45.36
C LEU A 726 -20.87 -23.60 44.84
N LYS A 727 -19.83 -24.28 44.34
CA LYS A 727 -18.77 -23.64 43.55
C LYS A 727 -19.13 -23.70 42.07
N ASN A 728 -18.79 -22.64 41.34
CA ASN A 728 -19.11 -22.50 39.92
C ASN A 728 -20.61 -22.63 39.62
N ALA A 729 -21.45 -22.08 40.51
CA ALA A 729 -22.90 -22.15 40.34
C ALA A 729 -23.40 -21.52 39.03
N GLN A 730 -22.57 -20.74 38.34
CA GLN A 730 -22.90 -20.06 37.08
C GLN A 730 -22.38 -20.76 35.81
N THR A 731 -21.87 -21.98 35.93
CA THR A 731 -21.31 -22.74 34.79
C THR A 731 -22.15 -23.99 34.49
N ILE A 732 -21.88 -24.63 33.35
CA ILE A 732 -22.53 -25.89 32.95
C ILE A 732 -22.30 -27.04 33.96
N GLN A 733 -21.27 -26.93 34.81
CA GLN A 733 -20.99 -27.88 35.88
C GLN A 733 -20.63 -27.15 37.17
N ALA A 734 -21.52 -27.24 38.16
CA ALA A 734 -21.29 -26.75 39.51
C ALA A 734 -20.83 -27.89 40.44
N THR A 735 -20.07 -27.54 41.48
CA THR A 735 -19.61 -28.50 42.49
C THR A 735 -20.30 -28.20 43.81
N ALA A 736 -21.08 -29.16 44.30
CA ALA A 736 -21.75 -29.11 45.60
C ALA A 736 -20.91 -29.85 46.64
N SER A 737 -20.62 -29.21 47.78
CA SER A 737 -19.83 -29.80 48.88
C SER A 737 -20.71 -30.13 50.07
N PHE A 738 -20.80 -31.42 50.41
CA PHE A 738 -21.68 -31.93 51.45
C PHE A 738 -20.89 -32.21 52.74
N PRO A 739 -21.25 -31.57 53.87
CA PRO A 739 -20.74 -31.96 55.19
C PRO A 739 -21.35 -33.30 55.62
N ALA A 740 -20.73 -34.02 56.54
CA ALA A 740 -21.28 -35.30 57.02
C ALA A 740 -22.66 -35.09 57.70
N VAL A 741 -23.56 -36.07 57.52
CA VAL A 741 -24.91 -36.06 58.09
C VAL A 741 -25.12 -37.27 59.01
N GLU A 742 -25.93 -37.11 60.05
CA GLU A 742 -26.26 -38.17 61.00
C GLU A 742 -27.43 -39.06 60.52
N LYS A 743 -28.26 -38.54 59.61
CA LYS A 743 -29.40 -39.25 59.00
C LYS A 743 -29.40 -39.04 57.49
N GLN A 744 -29.96 -40.02 56.76
CA GLN A 744 -30.07 -39.92 55.31
C GLN A 744 -30.84 -38.64 54.93
N THR A 745 -30.23 -37.79 54.12
CA THR A 745 -30.76 -36.47 53.74
C THR A 745 -30.82 -36.36 52.22
N THR A 746 -31.93 -35.87 51.67
CA THR A 746 -32.07 -35.64 50.23
C THR A 746 -32.05 -34.14 49.94
N TYR A 747 -31.14 -33.72 49.06
CA TYR A 747 -30.97 -32.35 48.60
C TYR A 747 -31.50 -32.21 47.19
N ARG A 748 -32.26 -31.15 46.91
CA ARG A 748 -32.75 -30.83 45.56
C ARG A 748 -32.07 -29.57 45.05
N PHE A 749 -31.60 -29.64 43.82
CA PHE A 749 -30.95 -28.54 43.11
C PHE A 749 -31.68 -28.27 41.80
N ASN A 750 -31.84 -26.99 41.47
CA ASN A 750 -32.39 -26.52 40.22
C ASN A 750 -31.30 -25.79 39.43
N VAL A 751 -31.22 -26.05 38.13
CA VAL A 751 -30.49 -25.20 37.19
C VAL A 751 -31.48 -24.38 36.39
N THR A 752 -31.30 -23.06 36.37
CA THR A 752 -31.90 -22.19 35.37
C THR A 752 -30.93 -22.03 34.22
N VAL A 753 -31.41 -22.33 33.02
CA VAL A 753 -30.67 -22.21 31.77
C VAL A 753 -31.32 -21.06 31.00
N THR A 754 -30.55 -20.03 30.69
CA THR A 754 -31.04 -18.82 30.01
C THR A 754 -30.27 -18.65 28.71
N ASP A 755 -30.97 -18.47 27.60
CA ASP A 755 -30.37 -18.21 26.30
C ASP A 755 -29.82 -16.77 26.20
N SER A 756 -29.20 -16.45 25.07
CA SER A 756 -28.64 -15.12 24.80
C SER A 756 -29.71 -14.03 24.62
N HIS A 757 -30.95 -14.40 24.32
CA HIS A 757 -32.07 -13.51 24.02
C HIS A 757 -33.02 -13.30 25.22
N GLY A 758 -32.77 -14.00 26.34
CA GLY A 758 -33.43 -13.83 27.62
C GLY A 758 -34.52 -14.84 27.95
N ALA A 759 -34.86 -15.81 27.08
CA ALA A 759 -35.76 -16.89 27.50
C ALA A 759 -35.02 -17.93 28.34
N SER A 760 -35.76 -18.65 29.17
CA SER A 760 -35.16 -19.56 30.15
C SER A 760 -36.02 -20.77 30.44
N ALA A 761 -35.35 -21.86 30.78
CA ALA A 761 -35.96 -23.07 31.29
C ALA A 761 -35.24 -23.55 32.54
N THR A 762 -35.91 -24.40 33.32
CA THR A 762 -35.32 -24.96 34.53
C THR A 762 -35.40 -26.48 34.55
N SER A 763 -34.42 -27.12 35.17
CA SER A 763 -34.42 -28.56 35.42
C SER A 763 -33.91 -28.85 36.82
N GLU A 764 -34.46 -29.88 37.44
CA GLU A 764 -34.11 -30.30 38.79
C GLU A 764 -33.32 -31.61 38.81
N THR A 765 -32.44 -31.75 39.79
CA THR A 765 -31.80 -33.01 40.15
C THR A 765 -31.74 -33.13 41.66
N GLN A 766 -31.60 -34.36 42.16
CA GLN A 766 -31.47 -34.62 43.58
C GLN A 766 -30.19 -35.39 43.92
N VAL A 767 -29.70 -35.17 45.14
CA VAL A 767 -28.60 -35.92 45.75
C VAL A 767 -29.09 -36.51 47.06
N THR A 768 -28.96 -37.82 47.21
CA THR A 768 -29.21 -38.49 48.50
C THR A 768 -27.89 -38.71 49.23
N GLN A 769 -27.76 -38.18 50.43
CA GLN A 769 -26.59 -38.35 51.28
C GLN A 769 -26.89 -39.29 52.43
N LYS A 770 -26.15 -40.39 52.54
CA LYS A 770 -26.19 -41.34 53.65
C LYS A 770 -25.14 -40.97 54.71
N PRO A 771 -25.35 -41.31 56.00
CA PRO A 771 -24.34 -41.14 57.04
C PRO A 771 -23.09 -41.98 56.75
N ALA A 772 -21.89 -41.48 57.11
CA ALA A 772 -20.65 -42.24 56.94
C ALA A 772 -20.70 -43.56 57.74
N ALA A 773 -20.35 -44.68 57.11
CA ALA A 773 -20.11 -45.92 57.85
C ALA A 773 -18.85 -45.74 58.71
N THR A 774 -18.94 -46.10 59.99
CA THR A 774 -17.78 -46.08 60.91
C THR A 774 -16.68 -46.98 60.34
N ALA A 775 -15.50 -46.41 60.03
CA ALA A 775 -14.45 -47.11 59.27
C ALA A 775 -14.03 -48.45 59.91
N ALA A 776 -13.90 -49.49 59.08
CA ALA A 776 -13.43 -50.81 59.48
C ALA A 776 -11.93 -50.77 59.88
N ASN A 777 -11.56 -51.53 60.91
CA ASN A 777 -10.18 -51.59 61.40
C ASN A 777 -9.22 -52.14 60.33
N PRO A 778 -7.97 -51.64 60.23
CA PRO A 778 -6.99 -52.03 59.21
C PRO A 778 -6.67 -53.53 59.25
N GLN A 779 -6.38 -54.18 58.12
CA GLN A 779 -6.02 -55.61 58.12
C GLN A 779 -4.73 -55.86 58.92
N TRP A 780 -4.67 -56.99 59.62
CA TRP A 780 -3.46 -57.43 60.31
C TRP A 780 -2.41 -57.86 59.31
N ILE A 781 -1.17 -57.43 59.52
CA ILE A 781 -0.03 -57.71 58.65
C ILE A 781 1.08 -58.30 59.52
N SER A 782 1.59 -59.47 59.14
CA SER A 782 2.58 -60.22 59.91
C SER A 782 3.90 -59.46 60.09
N SER A 783 4.32 -58.68 59.11
CA SER A 783 5.57 -57.90 59.17
C SER A 783 5.42 -56.56 59.90
N THR A 784 4.21 -56.17 60.32
CA THR A 784 3.97 -54.87 60.96
C THR A 784 4.20 -54.98 62.47
N THR A 785 5.00 -54.06 63.00
CA THR A 785 5.11 -53.85 64.43
C THR A 785 3.94 -53.02 64.94
N TYR A 786 3.24 -53.53 65.94
CA TYR A 786 2.13 -52.89 66.65
C TYR A 786 2.60 -52.48 68.05
N PRO A 787 3.15 -51.25 68.21
CA PRO A 787 3.96 -50.94 69.38
C PRO A 787 3.17 -50.56 70.63
N LYS A 788 1.87 -50.27 70.48
CA LYS A 788 0.98 -49.84 71.57
C LYS A 788 -0.08 -50.90 71.81
N PRO A 789 -0.56 -51.08 73.06
CA PRO A 789 -1.74 -51.89 73.33
C PRO A 789 -2.98 -51.25 72.70
N CYS A 790 -4.01 -52.06 72.52
CA CYS A 790 -5.36 -51.68 72.07
C CYS A 790 -5.48 -51.19 70.62
N VAL A 791 -4.48 -51.48 69.78
CA VAL A 791 -4.55 -51.25 68.34
C VAL A 791 -5.51 -52.26 67.73
N LYS A 792 -6.51 -51.76 67.00
CA LYS A 792 -7.52 -52.58 66.34
C LYS A 792 -7.07 -52.96 64.94
N VAL A 793 -7.23 -54.24 64.60
CA VAL A 793 -6.98 -54.76 63.26
C VAL A 793 -8.11 -55.69 62.82
N SER A 794 -8.20 -56.01 61.54
CA SER A 794 -9.07 -57.05 60.99
C SER A 794 -8.24 -58.23 60.49
N TYR A 795 -8.64 -59.46 60.80
CA TYR A 795 -7.96 -60.67 60.32
C TYR A 795 -8.98 -61.79 60.20
N GLN A 796 -8.99 -62.45 59.03
CA GLN A 796 -9.92 -63.55 58.70
C GLN A 796 -11.40 -63.21 58.98
N GLY A 797 -11.84 -62.02 58.54
CA GLY A 797 -13.23 -61.58 58.70
C GLY A 797 -13.63 -61.16 60.12
N LYS A 798 -12.73 -61.27 61.11
CA LYS A 798 -12.95 -60.85 62.49
C LYS A 798 -12.13 -59.62 62.84
N GLN A 799 -12.54 -58.89 63.88
CA GLN A 799 -11.81 -57.74 64.39
C GLN A 799 -11.08 -58.10 65.68
N TRP A 800 -9.82 -57.71 65.76
CA TRP A 800 -8.91 -58.08 66.83
C TRP A 800 -8.26 -56.86 67.44
N MET A 801 -7.82 -56.99 68.69
CA MET A 801 -7.15 -55.94 69.43
C MET A 801 -5.96 -56.53 70.19
N ASN A 802 -4.78 -55.91 70.09
CA ASN A 802 -3.59 -56.38 70.78
C ASN A 802 -3.55 -55.90 72.24
N GLY A 803 -2.92 -56.67 73.13
CA GLY A 803 -2.76 -56.31 74.54
C GLY A 803 -1.47 -55.56 74.85
N TRP A 804 -0.47 -55.67 73.99
CA TRP A 804 0.87 -55.10 74.16
C TRP A 804 1.62 -55.11 72.81
N TRP A 805 2.86 -54.63 72.83
CA TRP A 805 3.75 -54.60 71.67
C TRP A 805 3.83 -55.97 70.97
N THR A 806 3.71 -56.02 69.65
CA THR A 806 3.85 -57.28 68.89
C THR A 806 4.25 -57.07 67.44
N VAL A 807 4.91 -58.07 66.86
CA VAL A 807 5.13 -58.25 65.42
C VAL A 807 5.06 -59.74 65.12
N GLY A 808 4.46 -60.14 64.01
CA GLY A 808 4.42 -61.54 63.57
C GLY A 808 3.41 -62.44 64.29
N ASN A 809 2.94 -62.12 65.51
CA ASN A 809 1.92 -62.92 66.20
C ASN A 809 0.57 -62.86 65.49
N VAL A 810 0.11 -64.01 64.98
CA VAL A 810 -1.12 -64.12 64.18
C VAL A 810 -2.36 -64.06 65.10
N PRO A 811 -3.35 -63.18 64.82
CA PRO A 811 -4.59 -63.14 65.59
C PRO A 811 -5.35 -64.47 65.57
N GLY A 812 -5.74 -64.95 66.74
CA GLY A 812 -6.53 -66.19 66.90
C GLY A 812 -5.74 -67.49 67.07
N VAL A 813 -4.40 -67.48 66.95
CA VAL A 813 -3.57 -68.69 67.07
C VAL A 813 -3.10 -68.94 68.50
N ASP A 814 -2.73 -67.90 69.23
CA ASP A 814 -2.04 -68.01 70.53
C ASP A 814 -2.97 -68.33 71.74
N GLY A 815 -4.22 -68.73 71.48
CA GLY A 815 -5.20 -69.12 72.51
C GLY A 815 -5.66 -67.97 73.42
N THR A 816 -6.37 -68.32 74.51
CA THR A 816 -7.03 -67.36 75.43
C THR A 816 -6.07 -66.53 76.28
N TRP A 817 -4.76 -66.58 76.07
CA TRP A 817 -3.78 -65.70 76.71
C TRP A 817 -2.84 -65.01 75.70
N GLY A 818 -3.16 -65.15 74.42
CA GLY A 818 -2.41 -64.58 73.31
C GLY A 818 -2.48 -63.06 73.24
N VAL A 819 -1.61 -62.51 72.39
CA VAL A 819 -1.48 -61.05 72.21
C VAL A 819 -2.78 -60.44 71.69
N TRP A 820 -3.50 -61.12 70.80
CA TRP A 820 -4.70 -60.62 70.14
C TRP A 820 -5.98 -61.19 70.78
N ARG A 821 -6.96 -60.32 71.03
CA ARG A 821 -8.32 -60.66 71.47
C ARG A 821 -9.33 -60.21 70.43
N GLU A 822 -10.34 -61.02 70.15
CA GLU A 822 -11.46 -60.60 69.30
C GLU A 822 -12.22 -59.48 70.02
N ILE A 823 -12.56 -58.39 69.32
CA ILE A 823 -13.25 -57.24 69.92
C ILE A 823 -14.60 -57.70 70.50
N GLY A 824 -14.78 -57.55 71.81
CA GLY A 824 -15.97 -57.99 72.55
C GLY A 824 -15.78 -59.26 73.39
N ASP A 825 -14.61 -59.91 73.36
CA ASP A 825 -14.32 -61.07 74.22
C ASP A 825 -14.39 -60.73 75.73
N LYS A 826 -15.00 -61.59 76.54
CA LYS A 826 -15.11 -61.45 78.01
C LYS A 826 -13.74 -61.30 78.69
N ASN A 827 -12.72 -61.91 78.09
CA ASN A 827 -11.35 -61.90 78.58
C ASN A 827 -10.48 -60.83 77.90
N MET A 828 -11.08 -59.77 77.33
CA MET A 828 -10.33 -58.64 76.75
C MET A 828 -9.26 -58.11 77.71
N HIS A 829 -8.12 -57.68 77.16
CA HIS A 829 -7.00 -57.15 77.96
C HIS A 829 -7.48 -56.00 78.84
N ALA A 830 -7.09 -55.96 80.12
CA ALA A 830 -7.63 -55.01 81.09
C ALA A 830 -7.38 -53.54 80.68
N SER A 831 -6.28 -53.25 79.99
CA SER A 831 -5.97 -51.92 79.44
C SER A 831 -6.84 -51.52 78.25
N CYS A 832 -7.58 -52.47 77.68
CA CYS A 832 -8.36 -52.34 76.44
C CYS A 832 -9.86 -52.60 76.62
N LYS A 833 -10.28 -52.92 77.85
CA LYS A 833 -11.68 -52.83 78.29
C LYS A 833 -12.02 -51.37 78.50
#